data_AF-A0A2D7M0S3-F1
#
_entry.id   AF-A0A2D7M0S3-F1
#
_cell.length_a   1.000
_cell.length_b   1.000
_cell.length_c   1.000
_cell.angle_alpha   90.00
_cell.angle_beta   90.00
_cell.angle_gamma   90.00
#
_symmetry.space_group_name_H-M   'P 1'
#
loop_
_entity.id
_entity.type
_entity.pdbx_description
1 polymer ?
#
loop_
_entity_poly.entity_id
_entity_poly.type
_entity_poly.pdbx_seq_one_letter_code
_entity_poly.pdbx_strand_id
1 'polypeptide(L)'
;MFRKCGTRKDIVVFSLRSTGLLMIILGWASMVALGPAFADPPPGYYSSASGLAGDSLRLALHEIVDDHQRLPYTSSATDTWDALGVCEQDPANPSRLITIYRNTSVLWSEQNTSIGWNREHTWPSSFGYTNDNGCNYPYTDLHQLRAASPSYNSARGNRPYDWCTSTNCEAFSAEGTPFSNLSSGFGSTGSWETWEDRRGDVARNIFYMDMRYEGGNHSVTGCSEPDLRITDNRNLIVSNTGQNQSVAYMGLLSVLLEWHLEDPVSVAEQNRNDVVFSYQGNRNPFIDHPEFVCLIWSCPTTDTTPPAVPAGLQVTEAVCQLNLDWADNTDTDLASYTVFRSTSLAGPFSAVGSTSVSAFSDSTVEGGVTYHYQVTASDLSGNQSSAGSMASGVPGIGTGCGGPPPNPGDVDLIISEVMANPQAVSDSTGEWLEIFNRGTQSVDLNGWTLRDNDSDLHLINAAGGLVIAPREFLVLARSGDLASNGGVNADYIYSSFVLANSVDEVVLIDSQGIEHTRVNYTSGSFPYSAGVSCEISDLLAATPGDPAVWVSAQQSFGSGDFGSPGNEGSATLPPPTTNNDFLRGDPNGDGTTDISDPILLLEFLFGSVSALTCPDAADANDDGNLDISDAIFLLQYLFEGSVAIPAPVGTPGPDPTPDSLGC
;
A
#
# COMPACT_ATOMS: atom_id res chain seq x y z
N MET A 1 -21.75 -27.34 -68.21
CA MET A 1 -21.65 -26.04 -68.92
C MET A 1 -23.07 -25.49 -69.07
N PHE A 2 -23.45 -24.45 -68.30
CA PHE A 2 -24.78 -23.77 -68.26
C PHE A 2 -26.01 -24.65 -67.86
N ARG A 3 -27.11 -24.13 -67.27
CA ARG A 3 -27.51 -22.75 -66.88
C ARG A 3 -28.50 -22.74 -65.67
N LYS A 4 -28.59 -21.63 -64.94
CA LYS A 4 -29.56 -21.32 -63.85
C LYS A 4 -30.81 -20.56 -64.37
N CYS A 5 -31.91 -20.57 -63.56
CA CYS A 5 -33.01 -19.57 -63.33
C CYS A 5 -34.34 -20.33 -63.06
N GLY A 6 -35.42 -19.85 -62.40
CA GLY A 6 -35.85 -18.55 -61.84
C GLY A 6 -37.28 -18.21 -62.36
N THR A 7 -38.25 -17.62 -61.64
CA THR A 7 -38.35 -17.09 -60.24
C THR A 7 -39.82 -16.61 -59.97
N ARG A 8 -40.29 -16.53 -58.69
CA ARG A 8 -41.49 -15.78 -58.19
C ARG A 8 -42.90 -16.30 -58.65
N LYS A 9 -44.06 -15.95 -58.07
CA LYS A 9 -44.64 -15.54 -56.74
C LYS A 9 -46.17 -15.32 -56.98
N ASP A 10 -46.94 -14.94 -55.94
CA ASP A 10 -48.37 -14.48 -55.91
C ASP A 10 -49.40 -15.59 -55.59
N ILE A 11 -50.13 -15.63 -54.45
CA ILE A 11 -51.01 -14.68 -53.72
C ILE A 11 -52.37 -14.46 -54.39
N VAL A 12 -53.43 -14.95 -53.72
CA VAL A 12 -54.83 -14.54 -53.91
C VAL A 12 -55.47 -14.30 -52.54
N VAL A 13 -56.21 -13.21 -52.40
CA VAL A 13 -56.92 -12.76 -51.19
C VAL A 13 -58.42 -12.92 -51.39
N PHE A 14 -59.17 -13.27 -50.33
CA PHE A 14 -60.63 -13.05 -50.27
C PHE A 14 -61.05 -12.44 -48.94
N SER A 15 -62.17 -11.70 -48.97
CA SER A 15 -62.50 -10.62 -48.01
C SER A 15 -63.72 -10.90 -47.12
N LEU A 16 -63.84 -10.08 -46.06
CA LEU A 16 -64.75 -10.20 -44.91
C LEU A 16 -66.26 -10.10 -45.23
N ARG A 17 -67.07 -10.59 -44.27
CA ARG A 17 -68.23 -9.84 -43.70
C ARG A 17 -68.53 -10.27 -42.25
N SER A 18 -69.15 -9.37 -41.48
CA SER A 18 -69.26 -9.39 -40.01
C SER A 18 -70.62 -9.85 -39.48
N THR A 19 -70.66 -10.27 -38.20
CA THR A 19 -71.57 -9.79 -37.13
C THR A 19 -71.34 -10.58 -35.84
N GLY A 20 -71.30 -9.93 -34.66
CA GLY A 20 -71.36 -10.62 -33.35
C GLY A 20 -70.54 -9.92 -32.24
N LEU A 21 -71.23 -9.31 -31.28
CA LEU A 21 -70.65 -8.56 -30.16
C LEU A 21 -70.75 -9.39 -28.85
N LEU A 22 -69.62 -9.75 -28.22
CA LEU A 22 -69.38 -9.59 -26.76
C LEU A 22 -67.97 -10.06 -26.33
N MET A 23 -67.54 -9.60 -25.15
CA MET A 23 -66.19 -9.71 -24.57
C MET A 23 -65.69 -11.16 -24.37
N ILE A 24 -64.39 -11.39 -24.61
CA ILE A 24 -63.36 -11.65 -23.57
C ILE A 24 -61.98 -11.49 -24.23
N ILE A 25 -61.10 -10.70 -23.63
CA ILE A 25 -59.69 -10.63 -23.99
C ILE A 25 -58.95 -11.68 -23.15
N LEU A 26 -58.30 -12.64 -23.79
CA LEU A 26 -57.14 -13.35 -23.22
C LEU A 26 -56.33 -13.98 -24.37
N GLY A 27 -55.01 -13.87 -24.27
CA GLY A 27 -54.11 -14.05 -25.41
C GLY A 27 -53.85 -15.50 -25.78
N TRP A 28 -53.62 -15.73 -27.08
CA TRP A 28 -52.81 -16.85 -27.52
C TRP A 28 -51.34 -16.53 -27.22
N ALA A 29 -50.79 -17.17 -26.19
CA ALA A 29 -49.36 -17.28 -25.96
C ALA A 29 -48.98 -18.75 -25.93
N SER A 30 -47.88 -19.09 -26.59
CA SER A 30 -47.44 -20.46 -26.84
C SER A 30 -47.30 -21.28 -25.57
N MET A 31 -47.70 -22.56 -25.62
CA MET A 31 -47.14 -23.58 -24.72
C MET A 31 -45.65 -23.76 -25.04
N VAL A 32 -44.80 -22.94 -24.41
CA VAL A 32 -43.42 -23.31 -24.16
C VAL A 32 -43.46 -24.41 -23.10
N ALA A 33 -42.82 -25.55 -23.40
CA ALA A 33 -42.60 -26.56 -22.38
C ALA A 33 -41.61 -25.99 -21.37
N LEU A 34 -42.12 -25.55 -20.22
CA LEU A 34 -41.30 -25.21 -19.07
C LEU A 34 -40.61 -26.51 -18.61
N GLY A 35 -39.28 -26.57 -18.75
CA GLY A 35 -38.48 -27.39 -17.85
C GLY A 35 -38.64 -26.89 -16.41
N PRO A 36 -38.12 -27.61 -15.41
CA PRO A 36 -38.08 -27.09 -14.04
C PRO A 36 -37.42 -25.71 -14.05
N ALA A 37 -38.09 -24.72 -13.46
CA ALA A 37 -37.53 -23.40 -13.28
C ALA A 37 -36.40 -23.51 -12.25
N PHE A 38 -35.23 -22.95 -12.56
CA PHE A 38 -34.13 -22.77 -11.61
C PHE A 38 -34.66 -22.09 -10.35
N ALA A 39 -34.37 -22.65 -9.19
CA ALA A 39 -34.75 -22.05 -7.93
C ALA A 39 -33.60 -21.17 -7.44
N ASP A 40 -33.56 -19.92 -7.92
CA ASP A 40 -32.67 -18.90 -7.37
C ASP A 40 -32.70 -18.94 -5.82
N PRO A 41 -31.58 -18.68 -5.13
CA PRO A 41 -31.57 -18.53 -3.68
C PRO A 41 -32.72 -17.61 -3.21
N PRO A 42 -33.42 -17.93 -2.12
CA PRO A 42 -34.56 -17.12 -1.66
C PRO A 42 -34.22 -15.63 -1.60
N PRO A 43 -35.13 -14.70 -1.97
CA PRO A 43 -34.82 -13.28 -1.98
C PRO A 43 -34.26 -12.79 -0.63
N GLY A 44 -33.00 -12.35 -0.63
CA GLY A 44 -32.27 -11.91 0.55
C GLY A 44 -31.49 -12.99 1.31
N TYR A 45 -31.41 -14.23 0.81
CA TYR A 45 -30.71 -15.35 1.47
C TYR A 45 -29.24 -15.04 1.81
N TYR A 46 -28.53 -14.33 0.92
CA TYR A 46 -27.14 -13.89 1.12
C TYR A 46 -26.97 -12.44 1.62
N SER A 47 -28.02 -11.79 2.14
CA SER A 47 -27.96 -10.37 2.52
C SER A 47 -26.91 -10.02 3.57
N SER A 48 -26.62 -10.92 4.52
CA SER A 48 -25.58 -10.73 5.55
C SER A 48 -24.15 -10.85 5.03
N ALA A 49 -23.94 -11.49 3.88
CA ALA A 49 -22.64 -11.65 3.24
C ALA A 49 -22.24 -10.47 2.34
N SER A 50 -23.18 -9.55 2.05
CA SER A 50 -23.01 -8.46 1.07
C SER A 50 -21.86 -7.51 1.43
N GLY A 51 -20.83 -7.47 0.58
CA GLY A 51 -19.70 -6.55 0.72
C GLY A 51 -18.63 -6.99 1.73
N LEU A 52 -18.70 -8.23 2.22
CA LEU A 52 -17.69 -8.82 3.09
C LEU A 52 -16.60 -9.56 2.28
N ALA A 53 -15.45 -9.78 2.90
CA ALA A 53 -14.34 -10.56 2.34
C ALA A 53 -13.54 -11.27 3.45
N GLY A 54 -12.68 -12.22 3.09
CA GLY A 54 -11.86 -13.01 4.01
C GLY A 54 -12.68 -13.73 5.08
N ASP A 55 -12.13 -13.82 6.29
CA ASP A 55 -12.81 -14.45 7.44
C ASP A 55 -14.20 -13.86 7.73
N SER A 56 -14.41 -12.56 7.49
CA SER A 56 -15.72 -11.93 7.72
C SER A 56 -16.81 -12.47 6.79
N LEU A 57 -16.46 -12.75 5.53
CA LEU A 57 -17.35 -13.40 4.57
C LEU A 57 -17.55 -14.87 4.93
N ARG A 58 -16.47 -15.59 5.28
CA ARG A 58 -16.55 -16.99 5.70
C ARG A 58 -17.52 -17.18 6.88
N LEU A 59 -17.39 -16.38 7.93
CA LEU A 59 -18.26 -16.40 9.11
C LEU A 59 -19.71 -16.01 8.78
N ALA A 60 -19.91 -14.98 7.95
CA ALA A 60 -21.26 -14.58 7.54
C ALA A 60 -21.97 -15.68 6.72
N LEU A 61 -21.23 -16.41 5.88
CA LEU A 61 -21.77 -17.54 5.13
C LEU A 61 -22.04 -18.75 6.02
N HIS A 62 -21.19 -19.02 7.02
CA HIS A 62 -21.42 -20.08 8.02
C HIS A 62 -22.82 -19.92 8.64
N GLU A 63 -23.12 -18.74 9.21
CA GLU A 63 -24.40 -18.39 9.84
C GLU A 63 -25.61 -18.37 8.87
N ILE A 64 -25.40 -18.42 7.55
CA ILE A 64 -26.48 -18.55 6.55
C ILE A 64 -26.83 -20.02 6.27
N VAL A 65 -25.84 -20.92 6.39
CA VAL A 65 -25.96 -22.32 5.97
C VAL A 65 -25.82 -23.34 7.11
N ASP A 66 -25.71 -22.87 8.34
CA ASP A 66 -25.65 -23.69 9.55
C ASP A 66 -26.90 -24.58 9.72
N ASP A 67 -26.88 -25.46 10.73
CA ASP A 67 -28.07 -26.18 11.19
C ASP A 67 -28.91 -26.93 10.13
N HIS A 68 -28.26 -27.41 9.07
CA HIS A 68 -28.89 -28.16 7.98
C HIS A 68 -29.76 -29.33 8.48
N GLN A 69 -30.93 -29.51 7.85
CA GLN A 69 -31.82 -30.62 8.17
C GLN A 69 -31.13 -31.94 7.81
N ARG A 70 -30.78 -32.72 8.84
CA ARG A 70 -30.22 -34.06 8.69
C ARG A 70 -31.27 -35.05 8.19
N LEU A 71 -30.89 -35.84 7.17
CA LEU A 71 -31.57 -37.06 6.78
C LEU A 71 -30.98 -38.27 7.52
N PRO A 72 -31.77 -39.34 7.79
CA PRO A 72 -31.20 -40.63 8.18
C PRO A 72 -30.17 -41.11 7.15
N TYR A 73 -29.07 -41.74 7.59
CA TYR A 73 -28.13 -42.32 6.62
C TYR A 73 -28.76 -43.51 5.88
N THR A 74 -29.50 -44.39 6.56
CA THR A 74 -30.32 -45.43 5.91
C THR A 74 -31.61 -45.65 6.70
N SER A 75 -32.76 -45.67 6.03
CA SER A 75 -34.07 -45.91 6.67
C SER A 75 -35.11 -46.52 5.71
N SER A 76 -36.36 -46.70 6.16
CA SER A 76 -37.50 -47.10 5.32
C SER A 76 -38.43 -45.93 4.96
N ALA A 77 -38.09 -44.73 5.41
CA ALA A 77 -38.62 -43.45 4.94
C ALA A 77 -37.48 -42.73 4.18
N THR A 78 -37.73 -41.49 3.73
CA THR A 78 -36.74 -40.67 3.02
C THR A 78 -35.39 -40.65 3.73
N ASP A 79 -34.35 -41.14 3.04
CA ASP A 79 -32.98 -41.17 3.54
C ASP A 79 -31.98 -40.61 2.50
N THR A 80 -30.68 -40.69 2.78
CA THR A 80 -29.65 -40.21 1.84
C THR A 80 -29.54 -41.01 0.53
N TRP A 81 -30.04 -42.26 0.44
CA TRP A 81 -30.13 -42.99 -0.84
C TRP A 81 -31.24 -42.43 -1.74
N ASP A 82 -32.38 -42.06 -1.16
CA ASP A 82 -33.47 -41.41 -1.89
C ASP A 82 -33.01 -40.05 -2.43
N ALA A 83 -32.45 -39.21 -1.55
CA ALA A 83 -32.03 -37.86 -1.91
C ALA A 83 -30.91 -37.86 -2.96
N LEU A 84 -29.87 -38.69 -2.82
CA LEU A 84 -28.80 -38.79 -3.83
C LEU A 84 -29.28 -39.35 -5.17
N GLY A 85 -30.33 -40.17 -5.17
CA GLY A 85 -30.99 -40.62 -6.39
C GLY A 85 -31.60 -39.47 -7.21
N VAL A 86 -31.97 -38.37 -6.55
CA VAL A 86 -32.43 -37.14 -7.19
C VAL A 86 -31.27 -36.18 -7.47
N CYS A 87 -30.35 -36.00 -6.52
CA CYS A 87 -29.21 -35.07 -6.65
C CYS A 87 -28.29 -35.39 -7.84
N GLU A 88 -28.06 -36.67 -8.12
CA GLU A 88 -27.17 -37.12 -9.19
C GLU A 88 -27.96 -37.72 -10.38
N GLN A 89 -29.27 -37.46 -10.47
CA GLN A 89 -30.16 -38.07 -11.48
C GLN A 89 -29.63 -37.89 -12.91
N ASP A 90 -29.65 -38.97 -13.70
CA ASP A 90 -29.29 -38.94 -15.12
C ASP A 90 -30.37 -38.17 -15.91
N PRO A 91 -30.05 -37.01 -16.52
CA PRO A 91 -31.04 -36.20 -17.24
C PRO A 91 -31.66 -36.92 -18.44
N ALA A 92 -31.00 -37.95 -18.98
CA ALA A 92 -31.53 -38.77 -20.06
C ALA A 92 -32.40 -39.94 -19.55
N ASN A 93 -32.33 -40.30 -18.27
CA ASN A 93 -33.07 -41.42 -17.69
C ASN A 93 -33.32 -41.27 -16.18
N PRO A 94 -34.50 -40.77 -15.75
CA PRO A 94 -34.82 -40.57 -14.33
C PRO A 94 -34.83 -41.83 -13.43
N SER A 95 -34.70 -43.04 -13.99
CA SER A 95 -34.50 -44.28 -13.21
C SER A 95 -33.02 -44.58 -12.93
N ARG A 96 -32.12 -43.67 -13.31
CA ARG A 96 -30.67 -43.79 -13.24
C ARG A 96 -30.05 -42.53 -12.64
N LEU A 97 -28.82 -42.67 -12.18
CA LEU A 97 -27.98 -41.56 -11.71
C LEU A 97 -26.57 -41.68 -12.27
N ILE A 98 -25.83 -40.58 -12.30
CA ILE A 98 -24.45 -40.51 -12.79
C ILE A 98 -23.49 -40.53 -11.60
N THR A 99 -22.47 -41.38 -11.64
CA THR A 99 -21.46 -41.48 -10.57
C THR A 99 -20.33 -40.46 -10.75
N ILE A 100 -19.92 -39.78 -9.68
CA ILE A 100 -18.99 -38.63 -9.74
C ILE A 100 -17.64 -38.95 -10.43
N TYR A 101 -16.92 -39.98 -9.98
CA TYR A 101 -15.56 -40.26 -10.49
C TYR A 101 -15.55 -41.06 -11.80
N ARG A 102 -16.43 -42.06 -11.94
CA ARG A 102 -16.44 -42.93 -13.13
C ARG A 102 -17.33 -42.38 -14.25
N ASN A 103 -18.13 -41.35 -14.00
CA ASN A 103 -19.06 -40.76 -14.96
C ASN A 103 -20.07 -41.77 -15.54
N THR A 104 -20.49 -42.77 -14.75
CA THR A 104 -21.40 -43.83 -15.24
C THR A 104 -22.82 -43.58 -14.85
N SER A 105 -23.73 -43.56 -15.82
CA SER A 105 -25.15 -43.78 -15.57
C SER A 105 -25.39 -45.21 -15.06
N VAL A 106 -25.92 -45.38 -13.85
CA VAL A 106 -26.26 -46.69 -13.20
C VAL A 106 -27.71 -46.70 -12.72
N LEU A 107 -28.33 -47.87 -12.50
CA LEU A 107 -29.72 -47.89 -11.98
C LEU A 107 -29.75 -47.34 -10.56
N TRP A 108 -30.72 -46.48 -10.27
CA TRP A 108 -30.91 -45.97 -8.90
C TRP A 108 -31.07 -47.10 -7.88
N SER A 109 -31.73 -48.20 -8.26
CA SER A 109 -31.95 -49.38 -7.42
C SER A 109 -30.73 -50.26 -7.15
N GLU A 110 -29.57 -50.01 -7.78
CA GLU A 110 -28.34 -50.80 -7.59
C GLU A 110 -27.48 -50.28 -6.41
N GLN A 111 -28.15 -49.77 -5.38
CA GLN A 111 -27.59 -49.20 -4.16
C GLN A 111 -26.72 -50.22 -3.41
N ASN A 112 -25.50 -49.83 -3.06
CA ASN A 112 -24.50 -50.63 -2.35
C ASN A 112 -24.19 -52.00 -3.00
N THR A 113 -24.40 -52.12 -4.32
CA THR A 113 -23.99 -53.30 -5.11
C THR A 113 -22.61 -53.08 -5.72
N SER A 114 -21.90 -54.15 -6.09
CA SER A 114 -20.55 -54.05 -6.69
C SER A 114 -20.49 -53.42 -8.09
N ILE A 115 -21.62 -53.34 -8.80
CA ILE A 115 -21.72 -52.84 -10.18
C ILE A 115 -22.47 -51.51 -10.30
N GLY A 116 -23.27 -51.15 -9.29
CA GLY A 116 -24.01 -49.89 -9.23
C GLY A 116 -23.20 -48.80 -8.55
N TRP A 117 -23.73 -48.32 -7.42
CA TRP A 117 -23.19 -47.17 -6.69
C TRP A 117 -23.22 -47.35 -5.18
N ASN A 118 -22.28 -46.70 -4.50
CA ASN A 118 -22.33 -46.43 -3.07
C ASN A 118 -22.17 -44.93 -2.83
N ARG A 119 -22.16 -44.53 -1.56
CA ARG A 119 -22.04 -43.13 -1.15
C ARG A 119 -20.58 -42.80 -0.89
N GLU A 120 -20.11 -41.78 -1.58
CA GLU A 120 -18.80 -41.16 -1.39
C GLU A 120 -18.95 -39.95 -0.47
N HIS A 121 -18.04 -39.83 0.49
CA HIS A 121 -17.91 -38.64 1.33
C HIS A 121 -16.76 -37.80 0.78
N THR A 122 -17.03 -36.73 0.02
CA THR A 122 -15.94 -35.97 -0.61
C THR A 122 -15.01 -35.35 0.42
N TRP A 123 -15.48 -35.05 1.63
CA TRP A 123 -14.61 -34.95 2.80
C TRP A 123 -14.57 -36.33 3.50
N PRO A 124 -13.45 -37.08 3.52
CA PRO A 124 -13.42 -38.39 4.16
C PRO A 124 -13.74 -38.24 5.65
N SER A 125 -14.71 -39.00 6.18
CA SER A 125 -15.08 -38.90 7.61
C SER A 125 -13.88 -39.08 8.54
N SER A 126 -12.90 -39.90 8.13
CA SER A 126 -11.64 -40.07 8.86
C SER A 126 -10.81 -38.81 9.08
N PHE A 127 -11.12 -37.67 8.46
CA PHE A 127 -10.45 -36.39 8.70
C PHE A 127 -11.35 -35.41 9.45
N GLY A 128 -11.92 -35.83 10.58
CA GLY A 128 -12.52 -34.90 11.54
C GLY A 128 -13.79 -35.35 12.23
N TYR A 129 -14.45 -36.40 11.73
CA TYR A 129 -15.75 -36.83 12.26
C TYR A 129 -15.95 -38.34 12.27
N THR A 130 -17.10 -38.76 12.80
CA THR A 130 -17.43 -40.18 13.01
C THR A 130 -18.29 -40.75 11.88
N ASN A 131 -18.56 -42.05 11.90
CA ASN A 131 -19.64 -42.62 11.09
C ASN A 131 -21.02 -42.15 11.61
N ASP A 132 -22.10 -42.40 10.85
CA ASP A 132 -23.45 -42.07 11.33
C ASP A 132 -23.73 -42.70 12.70
N ASN A 133 -24.16 -41.85 13.63
CA ASN A 133 -24.50 -42.20 15.01
C ASN A 133 -25.81 -41.52 15.46
N GLY A 134 -26.56 -40.92 14.54
CA GLY A 134 -27.79 -40.16 14.83
C GLY A 134 -27.57 -38.67 15.14
N CYS A 135 -26.33 -38.25 15.42
CA CYS A 135 -25.97 -36.91 15.90
C CYS A 135 -24.78 -36.31 15.12
N ASN A 136 -24.26 -37.01 14.11
CA ASN A 136 -23.13 -36.53 13.29
C ASN A 136 -23.60 -36.00 11.93
N TYR A 137 -23.86 -34.70 11.86
CA TYR A 137 -24.37 -33.97 10.70
C TYR A 137 -23.49 -34.06 9.43
N PRO A 138 -22.16 -33.82 9.51
CA PRO A 138 -21.24 -33.94 8.36
C PRO A 138 -21.33 -35.27 7.59
N TYR A 139 -21.69 -36.36 8.27
CA TYR A 139 -21.78 -37.68 7.64
C TYR A 139 -23.01 -37.85 6.75
N THR A 140 -24.01 -36.99 6.92
CA THR A 140 -25.29 -37.02 6.19
C THR A 140 -25.48 -35.82 5.27
N ASP A 141 -24.57 -34.84 5.31
CA ASP A 141 -24.66 -33.63 4.48
C ASP A 141 -24.46 -33.96 3.00
N LEU A 142 -25.54 -33.78 2.23
CA LEU A 142 -25.62 -34.00 0.79
C LEU A 142 -24.76 -33.03 -0.03
N HIS A 143 -24.27 -31.91 0.51
CA HIS A 143 -23.33 -31.04 -0.21
C HIS A 143 -21.97 -31.70 -0.42
N GLN A 144 -21.52 -32.58 0.50
CA GLN A 144 -20.31 -33.40 0.31
C GLN A 144 -20.59 -34.87 -0.04
N LEU A 145 -21.80 -35.38 0.23
CA LEU A 145 -22.15 -36.76 -0.06
C LEU A 145 -22.48 -36.90 -1.56
N ARG A 146 -21.80 -37.79 -2.27
CA ARG A 146 -21.98 -38.00 -3.73
C ARG A 146 -22.25 -39.47 -4.04
N ALA A 147 -22.88 -39.75 -5.18
CA ALA A 147 -22.96 -41.13 -5.68
C ALA A 147 -21.67 -41.52 -6.41
N ALA A 148 -21.07 -42.65 -6.06
CA ALA A 148 -19.82 -43.12 -6.66
C ALA A 148 -19.88 -44.61 -7.01
N SER A 149 -19.17 -45.03 -8.06
CA SER A 149 -18.97 -46.45 -8.34
C SER A 149 -18.10 -47.06 -7.24
N PRO A 150 -18.44 -48.23 -6.65
CA PRO A 150 -17.78 -48.73 -5.44
C PRO A 150 -16.27 -48.94 -5.58
N SER A 151 -15.80 -49.37 -6.75
CA SER A 151 -14.36 -49.53 -7.00
C SER A 151 -13.61 -48.20 -7.06
N TYR A 152 -14.26 -47.12 -7.52
CA TYR A 152 -13.67 -45.78 -7.61
C TYR A 152 -13.67 -45.10 -6.24
N ASN A 153 -14.76 -45.23 -5.47
CA ASN A 153 -14.80 -44.83 -4.06
C ASN A 153 -13.70 -45.54 -3.24
N SER A 154 -13.58 -46.87 -3.36
CA SER A 154 -12.52 -47.65 -2.71
C SER A 154 -11.11 -47.25 -3.16
N ALA A 155 -10.93 -46.93 -4.45
CA ALA A 155 -9.66 -46.45 -5.00
C ALA A 155 -9.28 -45.05 -4.48
N ARG A 156 -10.26 -44.17 -4.29
CA ARG A 156 -10.11 -42.84 -3.70
C ARG A 156 -9.73 -42.94 -2.22
N GLY A 157 -10.50 -43.71 -1.44
CA GLY A 157 -10.26 -43.94 -0.02
C GLY A 157 -10.31 -42.64 0.80
N ASN A 158 -9.26 -42.36 1.57
CA ASN A 158 -9.12 -41.13 2.36
C ASN A 158 -7.92 -40.28 1.92
N ARG A 159 -7.70 -40.16 0.61
CA ARG A 159 -6.65 -39.28 0.08
C ARG A 159 -7.13 -37.83 0.03
N PRO A 160 -6.28 -36.85 0.38
CA PRO A 160 -6.47 -35.46 -0.02
C PRO A 160 -6.64 -35.33 -1.54
N TYR A 161 -7.44 -34.36 -1.97
CA TYR A 161 -7.40 -33.90 -3.35
C TYR A 161 -6.09 -33.14 -3.59
N ASP A 162 -5.39 -33.54 -4.65
CA ASP A 162 -4.08 -33.03 -5.06
C ASP A 162 -3.77 -33.53 -6.47
N TRP A 163 -2.90 -32.83 -7.19
CA TRP A 163 -2.33 -33.25 -8.45
C TRP A 163 -1.55 -34.57 -8.31
N CYS A 164 -1.79 -35.53 -9.21
CA CYS A 164 -1.05 -36.78 -9.18
C CYS A 164 0.28 -36.65 -9.95
N THR A 165 1.27 -36.02 -9.30
CA THR A 165 2.60 -35.75 -9.88
C THR A 165 3.60 -36.91 -9.72
N SER A 166 3.21 -38.01 -9.04
CA SER A 166 4.10 -39.14 -8.79
C SER A 166 4.33 -40.00 -10.04
N THR A 167 5.50 -40.63 -10.16
CA THR A 167 5.79 -41.60 -11.24
C THR A 167 4.92 -42.87 -11.20
N ASN A 168 4.14 -43.06 -10.13
CA ASN A 168 3.40 -44.28 -9.83
C ASN A 168 1.88 -44.03 -9.79
N CYS A 169 1.39 -42.97 -10.44
CA CYS A 169 -0.03 -42.65 -10.50
C CYS A 169 -0.83 -43.73 -11.25
N GLU A 170 -1.82 -44.32 -10.58
CA GLU A 170 -2.76 -45.28 -11.14
C GLU A 170 -3.95 -44.51 -11.74
N ALA A 171 -4.32 -44.84 -12.99
CA ALA A 171 -5.37 -44.15 -13.73
C ALA A 171 -6.71 -44.89 -13.67
N PHE A 172 -7.78 -44.15 -13.37
CA PHE A 172 -9.15 -44.63 -13.25
C PHE A 172 -10.04 -43.82 -14.21
N SER A 173 -10.31 -44.37 -15.39
CA SER A 173 -10.96 -43.66 -16.50
C SER A 173 -12.41 -43.22 -16.20
N ALA A 174 -12.75 -41.99 -16.58
CA ALA A 174 -14.13 -41.53 -16.61
C ALA A 174 -14.79 -42.04 -17.92
N GLU A 175 -15.95 -42.67 -17.81
CA GLU A 175 -16.63 -43.22 -18.98
C GLU A 175 -17.22 -42.12 -19.86
N GLY A 176 -17.10 -42.30 -21.18
CA GLY A 176 -17.59 -41.34 -22.17
C GLY A 176 -16.69 -40.12 -22.41
N THR A 177 -15.57 -39.98 -21.69
CA THR A 177 -14.64 -38.85 -21.82
C THR A 177 -13.21 -39.34 -22.14
N PRO A 178 -12.28 -38.47 -22.60
CA PRO A 178 -10.88 -38.83 -22.78
C PRO A 178 -10.07 -38.80 -21.46
N PHE A 179 -10.70 -38.37 -20.35
CA PHE A 179 -10.03 -38.04 -19.10
C PHE A 179 -10.05 -39.21 -18.10
N SER A 180 -9.23 -39.11 -17.06
CA SER A 180 -9.13 -40.12 -15.99
C SER A 180 -8.88 -39.43 -14.66
N ASN A 181 -9.38 -40.04 -13.58
CA ASN A 181 -8.92 -39.75 -12.23
C ASN A 181 -7.54 -40.39 -12.06
N LEU A 182 -6.64 -39.78 -11.28
CA LEU A 182 -5.33 -40.33 -10.97
C LEU A 182 -5.17 -40.51 -9.46
N SER A 183 -4.56 -41.61 -9.02
CA SER A 183 -4.37 -41.92 -7.59
C SER A 183 -2.93 -42.30 -7.29
N SER A 184 -2.40 -41.82 -6.16
CA SER A 184 -1.12 -42.28 -5.62
C SER A 184 -1.10 -42.27 -4.09
N GLY A 185 -0.15 -43.01 -3.49
CA GLY A 185 -0.01 -43.13 -2.04
C GLY A 185 -1.27 -43.65 -1.33
N PHE A 186 -1.42 -43.35 -0.04
CA PHE A 186 -2.60 -43.65 0.80
C PHE A 186 -2.66 -42.64 1.95
N GLY A 187 -3.86 -42.38 2.50
CA GLY A 187 -4.03 -41.43 3.61
C GLY A 187 -3.53 -40.03 3.28
N SER A 188 -3.01 -39.32 4.29
CA SER A 188 -2.56 -37.92 4.16
C SER A 188 -1.31 -37.69 3.31
N THR A 189 -0.58 -38.76 2.96
CA THR A 189 0.56 -38.71 2.01
C THR A 189 0.18 -39.16 0.59
N GLY A 190 -1.07 -39.58 0.37
CA GLY A 190 -1.59 -39.85 -0.96
C GLY A 190 -2.15 -38.61 -1.65
N SER A 191 -2.50 -38.77 -2.92
CA SER A 191 -3.16 -37.77 -3.76
C SER A 191 -4.25 -38.46 -4.57
N TRP A 192 -5.42 -37.84 -4.66
CA TRP A 192 -6.47 -38.19 -5.62
C TRP A 192 -6.76 -36.99 -6.50
N GLU A 193 -6.40 -37.09 -7.77
CA GLU A 193 -6.76 -36.13 -8.81
C GLU A 193 -8.06 -36.60 -9.45
N THR A 194 -9.11 -35.77 -9.44
CA THR A 194 -10.32 -36.06 -10.20
C THR A 194 -10.15 -35.62 -11.65
N TRP A 195 -10.90 -36.26 -12.56
CA TRP A 195 -10.95 -35.88 -13.97
C TRP A 195 -11.50 -34.45 -14.15
N GLU A 196 -11.08 -33.80 -15.25
CA GLU A 196 -11.18 -32.35 -15.51
C GLU A 196 -12.55 -31.74 -15.19
N ASP A 197 -13.62 -32.18 -15.87
CA ASP A 197 -15.01 -31.70 -15.69
C ASP A 197 -15.66 -32.07 -14.32
N ARG A 198 -14.86 -32.40 -13.30
CA ARG A 198 -15.30 -32.60 -11.90
C ARG A 198 -14.40 -31.95 -10.86
N ARG A 199 -13.36 -31.23 -11.27
CA ARG A 199 -12.38 -30.59 -10.37
C ARG A 199 -13.02 -29.51 -9.50
N GLY A 200 -13.84 -28.66 -10.09
CA GLY A 200 -14.59 -27.61 -9.44
C GLY A 200 -15.74 -28.19 -8.61
N ASP A 201 -16.44 -29.20 -9.13
CA ASP A 201 -17.44 -30.00 -8.42
C ASP A 201 -16.93 -30.46 -7.03
N VAL A 202 -15.73 -31.08 -6.96
CA VAL A 202 -15.18 -31.53 -5.68
C VAL A 202 -14.57 -30.39 -4.87
N ALA A 203 -13.97 -29.38 -5.51
CA ALA A 203 -13.42 -28.22 -4.82
C ALA A 203 -14.50 -27.45 -4.06
N ARG A 204 -15.63 -27.13 -4.72
CA ARG A 204 -16.77 -26.43 -4.11
C ARG A 204 -17.45 -27.24 -2.99
N ASN A 205 -17.42 -28.58 -3.05
CA ASN A 205 -17.85 -29.40 -1.91
C ASN A 205 -16.89 -29.27 -0.71
N ILE A 206 -15.57 -29.19 -0.94
CA ILE A 206 -14.58 -29.06 0.14
C ILE A 206 -14.58 -27.65 0.76
N PHE A 207 -14.63 -26.59 -0.05
CA PHE A 207 -14.80 -25.21 0.42
C PHE A 207 -16.05 -25.06 1.29
N TYR A 208 -17.16 -25.68 0.86
CA TYR A 208 -18.38 -25.72 1.66
C TYR A 208 -18.16 -26.40 3.02
N MET A 209 -17.42 -27.51 3.09
CA MET A 209 -17.20 -28.21 4.36
C MET A 209 -16.35 -27.42 5.36
N ASP A 210 -15.36 -26.65 4.89
CA ASP A 210 -14.57 -25.73 5.74
C ASP A 210 -15.43 -24.61 6.32
N MET A 211 -16.24 -23.98 5.48
CA MET A 211 -17.08 -22.85 5.86
C MET A 211 -18.29 -23.30 6.69
N ARG A 212 -18.92 -24.44 6.37
CA ARG A 212 -20.07 -24.96 7.11
C ARG A 212 -19.69 -25.45 8.49
N TYR A 213 -18.57 -26.16 8.66
CA TYR A 213 -18.27 -26.83 9.93
C TYR A 213 -17.07 -26.19 10.63
N GLU A 214 -17.34 -25.20 11.49
CA GLU A 214 -16.30 -24.50 12.26
C GLU A 214 -16.24 -24.87 13.75
N GLY A 215 -16.85 -25.99 14.10
CA GLY A 215 -16.93 -26.50 15.47
C GLY A 215 -18.20 -26.07 16.20
N GLY A 216 -18.18 -26.18 17.52
CA GLY A 216 -19.34 -25.86 18.35
C GLY A 216 -20.41 -26.95 18.35
N ASN A 217 -21.68 -26.54 18.35
CA ASN A 217 -22.84 -27.42 18.40
C ASN A 217 -23.93 -26.90 17.47
N HIS A 218 -24.60 -27.82 16.76
CA HIS A 218 -25.84 -27.55 16.03
C HIS A 218 -26.89 -26.92 16.95
N SER A 219 -27.35 -25.72 16.64
CA SER A 219 -28.13 -24.87 17.56
C SER A 219 -29.49 -25.49 17.96
N VAL A 220 -30.17 -26.15 17.02
CA VAL A 220 -31.47 -26.81 17.23
C VAL A 220 -31.35 -28.11 18.04
N THR A 221 -30.31 -28.92 17.83
CA THR A 221 -30.24 -30.28 18.41
C THR A 221 -29.19 -30.46 19.51
N GLY A 222 -28.27 -29.51 19.69
CA GLY A 222 -27.18 -29.59 20.65
C GLY A 222 -26.11 -30.63 20.29
N CYS A 223 -26.17 -31.21 19.09
CA CYS A 223 -25.17 -32.14 18.59
C CYS A 223 -23.85 -31.42 18.31
N SER A 224 -22.74 -31.92 18.86
CA SER A 224 -21.42 -31.33 18.64
C SER A 224 -20.97 -31.52 17.20
N GLU A 225 -20.51 -30.42 16.59
CA GLU A 225 -19.99 -30.39 15.23
C GLU A 225 -18.45 -30.29 15.24
N PRO A 226 -17.75 -30.84 14.23
CA PRO A 226 -16.31 -30.67 14.11
C PRO A 226 -15.96 -29.29 13.58
N ASP A 227 -14.73 -28.83 13.85
CA ASP A 227 -14.10 -27.74 13.08
C ASP A 227 -13.25 -28.37 11.96
N LEU A 228 -13.61 -28.11 10.70
CA LEU A 228 -13.00 -28.66 9.50
C LEU A 228 -12.28 -27.54 8.76
N ARG A 229 -11.00 -27.76 8.42
CA ARG A 229 -10.15 -26.74 7.80
C ARG A 229 -9.37 -27.24 6.59
N ILE A 230 -9.30 -26.44 5.54
CA ILE A 230 -8.45 -26.71 4.38
C ILE A 230 -7.01 -26.31 4.69
N THR A 231 -6.01 -27.06 4.19
CA THR A 231 -4.60 -26.70 4.39
C THR A 231 -3.64 -27.34 3.40
N ASP A 232 -2.72 -26.55 2.86
CA ASP A 232 -1.57 -27.08 2.11
C ASP A 232 -0.58 -27.86 2.99
N ASN A 233 -0.64 -27.68 4.32
CA ASN A 233 0.26 -28.36 5.25
C ASN A 233 -0.20 -29.80 5.52
N ARG A 234 0.20 -30.73 4.63
CA ARG A 234 -0.05 -32.17 4.73
C ARG A 234 0.25 -32.81 6.09
N ASN A 235 1.13 -32.23 6.91
CA ASN A 235 1.43 -32.75 8.25
C ASN A 235 0.28 -32.56 9.26
N LEU A 236 -0.64 -31.64 8.99
CA LEU A 236 -1.85 -31.40 9.81
C LEU A 236 -2.99 -32.36 9.45
N ILE A 237 -2.97 -32.93 8.23
CA ILE A 237 -3.97 -33.90 7.77
C ILE A 237 -3.70 -35.24 8.47
N VAL A 238 -4.50 -35.56 9.49
CA VAL A 238 -4.33 -36.75 10.34
C VAL A 238 -5.65 -37.50 10.49
N SER A 239 -5.60 -38.82 10.31
CA SER A 239 -6.79 -39.68 10.36
C SER A 239 -7.31 -39.88 11.79
N ASN A 240 -8.43 -39.23 12.13
CA ASN A 240 -9.16 -39.31 13.39
C ASN A 240 -10.64 -39.64 13.14
N THR A 241 -11.07 -40.85 13.53
CA THR A 241 -12.44 -41.39 13.30
C THR A 241 -13.28 -41.58 14.58
N GLY A 242 -12.73 -41.24 15.75
CA GLY A 242 -13.28 -41.66 17.05
C GLY A 242 -14.37 -40.74 17.62
N GLN A 243 -14.26 -39.44 17.40
CA GLN A 243 -15.15 -38.37 17.86
C GLN A 243 -15.08 -37.21 16.85
N ASN A 244 -16.01 -36.26 16.91
CA ASN A 244 -15.87 -35.00 16.18
C ASN A 244 -14.70 -34.21 16.77
N GLN A 245 -13.82 -33.68 15.92
CA GLN A 245 -12.56 -33.05 16.33
C GLN A 245 -12.73 -31.55 16.56
N SER A 246 -11.98 -31.01 17.52
CA SER A 246 -11.97 -29.57 17.81
C SER A 246 -11.29 -28.74 16.73
N VAL A 247 -10.40 -29.34 15.93
CA VAL A 247 -9.94 -28.92 14.59
C VAL A 247 -9.49 -30.18 13.85
N ALA A 248 -9.83 -30.33 12.58
CA ALA A 248 -9.29 -31.36 11.68
C ALA A 248 -9.08 -30.81 10.26
N TYR A 249 -8.12 -31.39 9.55
CA TYR A 249 -7.62 -30.82 8.30
C TYR A 249 -7.75 -31.77 7.11
N MET A 250 -8.13 -31.25 5.93
CA MET A 250 -8.19 -31.98 4.67
C MET A 250 -8.05 -31.05 3.46
N GLY A 251 -7.36 -31.53 2.41
CA GLY A 251 -7.34 -30.86 1.10
C GLY A 251 -6.32 -29.74 1.01
N LEU A 252 -5.61 -29.67 -0.12
CA LEU A 252 -4.60 -28.64 -0.35
C LEU A 252 -5.30 -27.40 -0.90
N LEU A 253 -5.19 -26.26 -0.19
CA LEU A 253 -5.92 -25.03 -0.54
C LEU A 253 -5.54 -24.56 -1.94
N SER A 254 -4.24 -24.51 -2.23
CA SER A 254 -3.68 -24.17 -3.54
C SER A 254 -4.35 -24.93 -4.70
N VAL A 255 -4.34 -26.26 -4.64
CA VAL A 255 -4.92 -27.12 -5.69
C VAL A 255 -6.44 -26.97 -5.80
N LEU A 256 -7.14 -26.83 -4.68
CA LEU A 256 -8.60 -26.65 -4.68
C LEU A 256 -9.00 -25.31 -5.31
N LEU A 257 -8.19 -24.26 -5.12
CA LEU A 257 -8.42 -22.96 -5.76
C LEU A 257 -8.13 -23.01 -7.27
N GLU A 258 -7.04 -23.66 -7.70
CA GLU A 258 -6.76 -23.92 -9.13
C GLU A 258 -7.93 -24.67 -9.79
N TRP A 259 -8.37 -25.78 -9.18
CA TRP A 259 -9.47 -26.62 -9.66
C TRP A 259 -10.82 -25.89 -9.72
N HIS A 260 -11.08 -24.96 -8.80
CA HIS A 260 -12.28 -24.13 -8.82
C HIS A 260 -12.33 -23.19 -10.04
N LEU A 261 -11.17 -22.71 -10.49
CA LEU A 261 -11.04 -21.83 -11.65
C LEU A 261 -11.01 -22.60 -12.98
N GLU A 262 -10.36 -23.76 -13.02
CA GLU A 262 -10.31 -24.63 -14.20
C GLU A 262 -11.69 -25.16 -14.61
N ASP A 263 -12.54 -25.46 -13.63
CA ASP A 263 -13.86 -26.08 -13.82
C ASP A 263 -14.97 -25.20 -13.17
N PRO A 264 -15.48 -24.18 -13.89
CA PRO A 264 -16.52 -23.27 -13.41
C PRO A 264 -17.84 -23.99 -13.05
N VAL A 265 -18.69 -23.33 -12.25
CA VAL A 265 -19.99 -23.89 -11.84
C VAL A 265 -20.83 -24.31 -13.04
N SER A 266 -21.19 -25.59 -13.06
CA SER A 266 -22.04 -26.18 -14.09
C SER A 266 -23.53 -26.07 -13.77
N VAL A 267 -24.38 -26.15 -14.80
CA VAL A 267 -25.85 -26.26 -14.64
C VAL A 267 -26.24 -27.51 -13.85
N ALA A 268 -25.43 -28.58 -13.92
CA ALA A 268 -25.65 -29.79 -13.13
C ALA A 268 -25.46 -29.53 -11.63
N GLU A 269 -24.45 -28.76 -11.24
CA GLU A 269 -24.24 -28.35 -9.85
C GLU A 269 -25.33 -27.41 -9.33
N GLN A 270 -25.78 -26.45 -10.14
CA GLN A 270 -26.88 -25.56 -9.75
C GLN A 270 -28.17 -26.35 -9.49
N ASN A 271 -28.56 -27.24 -10.41
CA ASN A 271 -29.69 -28.15 -10.24
C ASN A 271 -29.52 -29.04 -8.99
N ARG A 272 -28.29 -29.51 -8.73
CA ARG A 272 -27.97 -30.31 -7.56
C ARG A 272 -28.14 -29.50 -6.26
N ASN A 273 -27.69 -28.25 -6.24
CA ASN A 273 -27.81 -27.34 -5.11
C ASN A 273 -29.28 -27.07 -4.77
N ASP A 274 -30.13 -26.85 -5.79
CA ASP A 274 -31.59 -26.72 -5.64
C ASP A 274 -32.22 -27.99 -5.02
N VAL A 275 -31.81 -29.18 -5.47
CA VAL A 275 -32.29 -30.44 -4.91
C VAL A 275 -31.84 -30.59 -3.46
N VAL A 276 -30.57 -30.35 -3.13
CA VAL A 276 -30.09 -30.45 -1.74
C VAL A 276 -30.81 -29.45 -0.83
N PHE A 277 -31.02 -28.22 -1.29
CA PHE A 277 -31.82 -27.22 -0.55
C PHE A 277 -33.23 -27.72 -0.23
N SER A 278 -33.88 -28.42 -1.16
CA SER A 278 -35.22 -28.99 -0.93
C SER A 278 -35.27 -30.10 0.14
N TYR A 279 -34.13 -30.75 0.43
CA TYR A 279 -34.01 -31.78 1.47
C TYR A 279 -33.42 -31.26 2.80
N GLN A 280 -32.44 -30.37 2.75
CA GLN A 280 -31.66 -29.94 3.92
C GLN A 280 -31.94 -28.50 4.37
N GLY A 281 -32.63 -27.69 3.57
CA GLY A 281 -32.93 -26.29 3.89
C GLY A 281 -31.75 -25.32 3.77
N ASN A 282 -30.55 -25.80 3.38
CA ASN A 282 -29.36 -24.98 3.17
C ASN A 282 -28.75 -25.17 1.77
N ARG A 283 -28.08 -24.13 1.26
CA ARG A 283 -27.44 -24.12 -0.07
C ARG A 283 -25.92 -24.09 0.07
N ASN A 284 -25.18 -24.58 -0.93
CA ASN A 284 -23.74 -24.36 -1.03
C ASN A 284 -23.49 -22.96 -1.64
N PRO A 285 -22.97 -21.98 -0.87
CA PRO A 285 -22.77 -20.62 -1.38
C PRO A 285 -21.78 -20.55 -2.54
N PHE A 286 -20.83 -21.49 -2.62
CA PHE A 286 -19.80 -21.51 -3.67
C PHE A 286 -20.32 -22.07 -5.01
N ILE A 287 -21.56 -22.58 -5.05
CA ILE A 287 -22.27 -22.92 -6.28
C ILE A 287 -23.16 -21.76 -6.73
N ASP A 288 -23.85 -21.08 -5.80
CA ASP A 288 -24.71 -19.93 -6.14
C ASP A 288 -23.90 -18.64 -6.42
N HIS A 289 -22.78 -18.48 -5.72
CA HIS A 289 -21.84 -17.36 -5.76
C HIS A 289 -20.39 -17.88 -5.78
N PRO A 290 -19.91 -18.44 -6.90
CA PRO A 290 -18.54 -18.96 -7.02
C PRO A 290 -17.47 -17.91 -6.67
N GLU A 291 -17.73 -16.63 -6.92
CA GLU A 291 -16.84 -15.51 -6.57
C GLU A 291 -16.48 -15.45 -5.07
N PHE A 292 -17.33 -16.00 -4.18
CA PHE A 292 -17.06 -16.05 -2.75
C PHE A 292 -15.83 -16.92 -2.41
N VAL A 293 -15.46 -17.90 -3.22
CA VAL A 293 -14.23 -18.68 -3.00
C VAL A 293 -13.01 -17.77 -3.05
N CYS A 294 -12.91 -16.96 -4.10
CA CYS A 294 -11.78 -16.04 -4.30
C CYS A 294 -11.81 -14.87 -3.32
N LEU A 295 -12.98 -14.43 -2.87
CA LEU A 295 -13.11 -13.39 -1.84
C LEU A 295 -12.76 -13.86 -0.42
N ILE A 296 -12.82 -15.16 -0.11
CA ILE A 296 -12.40 -15.71 1.18
C ILE A 296 -10.91 -16.09 1.17
N TRP A 297 -10.48 -16.86 0.17
CA TRP A 297 -9.19 -17.55 0.18
C TRP A 297 -8.15 -16.98 -0.80
N SER A 298 -8.47 -15.93 -1.55
CA SER A 298 -7.61 -15.31 -2.57
C SER A 298 -7.12 -16.32 -3.62
N CYS A 299 -7.95 -16.54 -4.65
CA CYS A 299 -7.64 -17.44 -5.76
C CYS A 299 -6.28 -17.12 -6.43
N PRO A 300 -5.48 -18.14 -6.79
CA PRO A 300 -4.33 -17.94 -7.65
C PRO A 300 -4.84 -17.52 -9.03
N THR A 301 -4.23 -16.50 -9.61
CA THR A 301 -4.67 -15.92 -10.86
C THR A 301 -4.02 -16.67 -12.02
N THR A 302 -4.82 -17.14 -12.97
CA THR A 302 -4.34 -17.94 -14.12
C THR A 302 -3.62 -17.08 -15.15
N ASP A 303 -3.94 -15.79 -15.16
CA ASP A 303 -3.13 -14.78 -15.79
C ASP A 303 -1.82 -14.60 -15.01
N THR A 304 -0.72 -14.89 -15.70
CA THR A 304 0.67 -14.72 -15.25
C THR A 304 1.41 -13.68 -16.09
N THR A 305 0.67 -12.85 -16.85
CA THR A 305 1.20 -11.87 -17.78
C THR A 305 1.12 -10.49 -17.15
N PRO A 306 2.24 -9.91 -16.68
CA PRO A 306 2.19 -8.57 -16.13
C PRO A 306 1.69 -7.54 -17.16
N PRO A 307 1.03 -6.46 -16.71
CA PRO A 307 0.65 -5.37 -17.61
C PRO A 307 1.87 -4.77 -18.31
N ALA A 308 1.61 -4.10 -19.43
CA ALA A 308 2.57 -3.29 -20.13
C ALA A 308 3.28 -2.32 -19.16
N VAL A 309 4.62 -2.34 -19.22
CA VAL A 309 5.49 -1.50 -18.39
C VAL A 309 5.16 -0.02 -18.63
N PRO A 310 4.87 0.77 -17.58
CA PRO A 310 4.60 2.20 -17.70
C PRO A 310 5.70 2.93 -18.48
N ALA A 311 5.30 3.72 -19.48
CA ALA A 311 6.22 4.35 -20.42
C ALA A 311 5.98 5.85 -20.51
N GLY A 312 7.06 6.60 -20.79
CA GLY A 312 6.97 8.05 -20.98
C GLY A 312 6.67 8.81 -19.68
N LEU A 313 7.09 8.28 -18.52
CA LEU A 313 6.97 8.97 -17.24
C LEU A 313 7.59 10.38 -17.32
N GLN A 314 6.82 11.38 -16.92
CA GLN A 314 7.24 12.77 -16.78
C GLN A 314 6.99 13.23 -15.34
N VAL A 315 7.80 14.19 -14.89
CA VAL A 315 7.62 14.88 -13.61
C VAL A 315 7.48 16.37 -13.92
N THR A 316 6.41 16.99 -13.40
CA THR A 316 6.20 18.43 -13.45
C THR A 316 6.37 19.00 -12.05
N GLU A 317 7.26 19.98 -11.93
CA GLU A 317 7.64 20.60 -10.66
C GLU A 317 6.59 21.63 -10.21
N ALA A 318 6.27 21.61 -8.92
CA ALA A 318 5.41 22.58 -8.25
C ALA A 318 5.99 22.90 -6.86
N VAL A 319 5.48 23.96 -6.22
CA VAL A 319 5.87 24.32 -4.85
C VAL A 319 5.38 23.23 -3.89
N CYS A 320 6.28 22.66 -3.09
CA CYS A 320 6.02 21.56 -2.15
C CYS A 320 5.41 20.29 -2.78
N GLN A 321 5.55 20.09 -4.10
CA GLN A 321 4.84 19.01 -4.80
C GLN A 321 5.52 18.63 -6.11
N LEU A 322 5.51 17.33 -6.43
CA LEU A 322 5.83 16.82 -7.76
C LEU A 322 4.61 16.12 -8.35
N ASN A 323 4.24 16.52 -9.57
CA ASN A 323 3.11 15.94 -10.29
C ASN A 323 3.63 15.02 -11.40
N LEU A 324 3.31 13.73 -11.31
CA LEU A 324 3.74 12.68 -12.21
C LEU A 324 2.63 12.37 -13.21
N ASP A 325 3.00 12.15 -14.46
CA ASP A 325 2.12 11.75 -15.57
C ASP A 325 2.86 10.73 -16.45
N TRP A 326 2.15 9.74 -16.99
CA TRP A 326 2.72 8.73 -17.90
C TRP A 326 1.66 8.25 -18.91
N ALA A 327 2.09 7.53 -19.94
CA ALA A 327 1.17 7.04 -20.97
C ALA A 327 0.15 6.03 -20.38
N ASP A 328 -1.13 6.22 -20.72
CA ASP A 328 -2.21 5.30 -20.36
C ASP A 328 -1.89 3.86 -20.79
N ASN A 329 -2.01 2.93 -19.85
CA ASN A 329 -1.96 1.51 -20.17
C ASN A 329 -3.32 1.08 -20.76
N THR A 330 -3.27 0.34 -21.86
CA THR A 330 -4.43 -0.15 -22.62
C THR A 330 -4.89 -1.56 -22.26
N ASP A 331 -4.21 -2.24 -21.34
CA ASP A 331 -4.53 -3.59 -20.88
C ASP A 331 -5.89 -3.59 -20.16
N THR A 332 -6.77 -4.52 -20.52
CA THR A 332 -8.19 -4.51 -20.13
C THR A 332 -8.45 -4.92 -18.67
N ASP A 333 -7.43 -5.42 -18.01
CA ASP A 333 -7.37 -5.99 -16.67
C ASP A 333 -6.44 -5.20 -15.72
N LEU A 334 -5.91 -4.05 -16.15
CA LEU A 334 -5.18 -3.12 -15.29
C LEU A 334 -6.00 -2.76 -14.03
N ALA A 335 -5.43 -2.99 -12.85
CA ALA A 335 -6.03 -2.59 -11.57
C ALA A 335 -5.48 -1.25 -11.06
N SER A 336 -4.16 -1.10 -11.06
CA SER A 336 -3.49 0.07 -10.47
C SER A 336 -2.04 0.23 -10.92
N TYR A 337 -1.47 1.39 -10.59
CA TYR A 337 -0.05 1.67 -10.65
C TYR A 337 0.50 1.86 -9.24
N THR A 338 1.75 1.44 -9.01
CA THR A 338 2.51 1.76 -7.80
C THR A 338 3.63 2.72 -8.14
N VAL A 339 3.71 3.84 -7.40
CA VAL A 339 4.73 4.86 -7.57
C VAL A 339 5.82 4.65 -6.52
N PHE A 340 7.06 4.62 -6.97
CA PHE A 340 8.25 4.47 -6.14
C PHE A 340 9.14 5.70 -6.26
N ARG A 341 9.77 6.11 -5.15
CA ARG A 341 10.63 7.28 -5.03
C ARG A 341 11.99 6.91 -4.43
N SER A 342 13.04 7.61 -4.84
CA SER A 342 14.33 7.65 -4.16
C SER A 342 14.99 9.03 -4.28
N THR A 343 15.81 9.41 -3.31
CA THR A 343 16.74 10.56 -3.42
C THR A 343 18.08 10.17 -4.08
N SER A 344 18.25 8.89 -4.43
CA SER A 344 19.42 8.35 -5.13
C SER A 344 19.00 7.77 -6.48
N LEU A 345 19.70 8.15 -7.56
CA LEU A 345 19.47 7.61 -8.90
C LEU A 345 19.64 6.07 -8.96
N ALA A 346 20.48 5.51 -8.08
CA ALA A 346 20.72 4.06 -7.96
C ALA A 346 19.74 3.37 -6.99
N GLY A 347 18.84 4.12 -6.35
CA GLY A 347 18.01 3.63 -5.26
C GLY A 347 18.74 3.55 -3.91
N PRO A 348 18.17 2.84 -2.91
CA PRO A 348 16.95 2.03 -3.00
C PRO A 348 15.70 2.89 -3.25
N PHE A 349 14.73 2.32 -3.98
CA PHE A 349 13.44 2.93 -4.24
C PHE A 349 12.39 2.40 -3.27
N SER A 350 11.57 3.28 -2.70
CA SER A 350 10.49 2.96 -1.76
C SER A 350 9.15 3.38 -2.35
N ALA A 351 8.10 2.58 -2.14
CA ALA A 351 6.75 2.93 -2.59
C ALA A 351 6.24 4.15 -1.79
N VAL A 352 5.70 5.16 -2.50
CA VAL A 352 5.13 6.38 -1.92
C VAL A 352 3.61 6.48 -2.10
N GLY A 353 3.03 5.68 -2.99
CA GLY A 353 1.58 5.59 -3.16
C GLY A 353 1.18 4.72 -4.35
N SER A 354 -0.14 4.60 -4.55
CA SER A 354 -0.74 3.93 -5.69
C SER A 354 -1.91 4.73 -6.25
N THR A 355 -2.28 4.45 -7.50
CA THR A 355 -3.32 5.17 -8.25
C THR A 355 -3.94 4.25 -9.30
N SER A 356 -5.21 4.46 -9.66
CA SER A 356 -5.89 3.72 -10.74
C SER A 356 -5.90 4.47 -12.08
N VAL A 357 -5.25 5.64 -12.14
CA VAL A 357 -5.09 6.45 -13.36
C VAL A 357 -3.61 6.79 -13.56
N SER A 358 -3.24 7.17 -14.78
CA SER A 358 -1.84 7.36 -15.22
C SER A 358 -1.18 8.65 -14.72
N ALA A 359 -1.61 9.13 -13.54
CA ALA A 359 -1.11 10.33 -12.90
C ALA A 359 -1.08 10.15 -11.38
N PHE A 360 -0.09 10.77 -10.74
CA PHE A 360 0.09 10.78 -9.29
C PHE A 360 0.61 12.15 -8.82
N SER A 361 0.27 12.54 -7.61
CA SER A 361 0.72 13.82 -7.04
C SER A 361 1.39 13.54 -5.70
N ASP A 362 2.69 13.79 -5.63
CA ASP A 362 3.48 13.59 -4.43
C ASP A 362 3.67 14.94 -3.72
N SER A 363 2.92 15.15 -2.64
CA SER A 363 3.05 16.29 -1.73
C SER A 363 3.79 15.93 -0.43
N THR A 364 4.54 14.81 -0.43
CA THR A 364 5.34 14.34 0.72
C THR A 364 6.85 14.55 0.46
N VAL A 365 7.14 15.56 -0.35
CA VAL A 365 8.46 15.94 -0.86
C VAL A 365 8.94 17.23 -0.21
N GLU A 366 10.24 17.32 0.02
CA GLU A 366 10.94 18.49 0.57
C GLU A 366 11.42 19.40 -0.56
N GLY A 367 11.24 20.71 -0.41
CA GLY A 367 11.60 21.71 -1.41
C GLY A 367 13.11 21.74 -1.65
N GLY A 368 13.53 21.79 -2.91
CA GLY A 368 14.95 21.79 -3.28
C GLY A 368 15.64 20.41 -3.27
N VAL A 369 14.96 19.34 -2.84
CA VAL A 369 15.51 17.97 -2.87
C VAL A 369 15.22 17.31 -4.22
N THR A 370 16.24 16.77 -4.87
CA THR A 370 16.06 15.97 -6.11
C THR A 370 15.45 14.60 -5.76
N TYR A 371 14.31 14.30 -6.37
CA TYR A 371 13.68 12.98 -6.30
C TYR A 371 13.65 12.29 -7.65
N HIS A 372 14.02 11.00 -7.66
CA HIS A 372 13.88 10.10 -8.79
C HIS A 372 12.66 9.20 -8.56
N TYR A 373 11.89 8.99 -9.63
CA TYR A 373 10.67 8.19 -9.60
C TYR A 373 10.70 7.03 -10.60
N GLN A 374 10.03 5.95 -10.21
CA GLN A 374 9.70 4.81 -11.06
C GLN A 374 8.23 4.44 -10.83
N VAL A 375 7.59 3.86 -11.84
CA VAL A 375 6.21 3.39 -11.76
C VAL A 375 6.14 1.95 -12.27
N THR A 376 5.43 1.09 -11.55
CA THR A 376 4.99 -0.23 -12.03
C THR A 376 3.48 -0.22 -12.25
N ALA A 377 3.00 -1.07 -13.15
CA ALA A 377 1.58 -1.39 -13.30
C ALA A 377 1.29 -2.77 -12.70
N SER A 378 0.09 -2.93 -12.15
CA SER A 378 -0.44 -4.21 -11.67
C SER A 378 -1.87 -4.42 -12.17
N ASP A 379 -2.15 -5.64 -12.61
CA ASP A 379 -3.47 -6.08 -13.05
C ASP A 379 -4.35 -6.50 -11.85
N LEU A 380 -5.61 -6.82 -12.15
CA LEU A 380 -6.56 -7.45 -11.23
C LEU A 380 -6.12 -8.85 -10.80
N SER A 381 -5.15 -9.43 -11.50
CA SER A 381 -4.51 -10.71 -11.24
C SER A 381 -3.36 -10.63 -10.21
N GLY A 382 -2.92 -9.43 -9.84
CA GLY A 382 -1.78 -9.22 -8.93
C GLY A 382 -0.40 -9.46 -9.56
N ASN A 383 -0.29 -9.67 -10.88
CA ASN A 383 1.02 -9.59 -11.53
C ASN A 383 1.50 -8.14 -11.52
N GLN A 384 2.81 -7.94 -11.50
CA GLN A 384 3.41 -6.61 -11.50
C GLN A 384 4.41 -6.48 -12.64
N SER A 385 4.25 -5.40 -13.42
CA SER A 385 5.19 -5.07 -14.49
C SER A 385 6.58 -4.83 -13.94
N SER A 386 7.60 -4.93 -14.79
CA SER A 386 8.89 -4.28 -14.48
C SER A 386 8.69 -2.77 -14.29
N ALA A 387 9.59 -2.12 -13.56
CA ALA A 387 9.58 -0.68 -13.41
C ALA A 387 9.76 0.04 -14.75
N GLY A 388 9.00 1.11 -14.95
CA GLY A 388 9.07 1.98 -16.12
C GLY A 388 10.34 2.81 -16.23
N SER A 389 10.42 3.61 -17.28
CA SER A 389 11.48 4.62 -17.45
C SER A 389 11.50 5.58 -16.26
N MET A 390 12.69 5.85 -15.71
CA MET A 390 12.84 6.85 -14.64
C MET A 390 12.60 8.26 -15.15
N ALA A 391 12.05 9.09 -14.26
CA ALA A 391 12.05 10.54 -14.37
C ALA A 391 12.43 11.14 -13.01
N SER A 392 12.84 12.41 -12.99
CA SER A 392 13.19 13.13 -11.77
C SER A 392 12.74 14.57 -11.83
N GLY A 393 12.59 15.19 -10.66
CA GLY A 393 12.32 16.61 -10.51
C GLY A 393 12.71 17.11 -9.12
N VAL A 394 12.79 18.42 -8.99
CA VAL A 394 13.09 19.15 -7.76
C VAL A 394 11.84 19.96 -7.39
N PRO A 395 11.17 19.68 -6.25
CA PRO A 395 10.00 20.46 -5.85
C PRO A 395 10.43 21.89 -5.51
N GLY A 396 9.61 22.87 -5.89
CA GLY A 396 9.84 24.27 -5.52
C GLY A 396 9.76 24.48 -4.01
N ILE A 397 10.64 25.32 -3.47
CA ILE A 397 10.66 25.66 -2.04
C ILE A 397 9.40 26.44 -1.67
N GLY A 398 8.78 26.08 -0.53
CA GLY A 398 7.60 26.75 -0.01
C GLY A 398 7.35 26.50 1.48
N THR A 399 6.45 27.29 2.08
CA THR A 399 6.04 27.14 3.48
C THR A 399 5.42 25.77 3.75
N GLY A 400 5.97 25.05 4.72
CA GLY A 400 5.47 23.74 5.17
C GLY A 400 6.11 22.50 4.52
N CYS A 401 7.13 22.65 3.67
CA CYS A 401 7.85 21.53 3.03
C CYS A 401 9.37 21.72 3.06
N GLY A 402 9.91 22.03 4.24
CA GLY A 402 11.32 22.30 4.57
C GLY A 402 12.36 22.09 3.46
N GLY A 403 13.21 23.10 3.24
CA GLY A 403 14.51 22.84 2.61
C GLY A 403 15.23 21.72 3.38
N PRO A 404 16.11 20.94 2.72
CA PRO A 404 16.77 19.81 3.36
C PRO A 404 17.35 20.22 4.71
N PRO A 405 17.21 19.41 5.78
CA PRO A 405 17.86 19.71 7.05
C PRO A 405 19.34 19.96 6.77
N PRO A 406 19.90 21.11 7.17
CA PRO A 406 21.31 21.34 6.96
C PRO A 406 22.07 20.20 7.62
N ASN A 407 23.08 19.68 6.93
CA ASN A 407 23.98 18.67 7.46
C ASN A 407 24.39 19.08 8.90
N PRO A 408 24.26 18.24 9.93
CA PRO A 408 24.49 18.65 11.32
C PRO A 408 25.88 19.22 11.64
N GLY A 409 26.85 19.12 10.73
CA GLY A 409 28.14 19.80 10.81
C GLY A 409 28.17 21.25 10.26
N ASP A 410 27.16 21.65 9.50
CA ASP A 410 27.04 22.96 8.83
C ASP A 410 25.98 23.87 9.49
N VAL A 411 25.31 23.38 10.54
CA VAL A 411 24.44 24.16 11.42
C VAL A 411 25.30 24.93 12.42
N ASP A 412 25.21 26.25 12.42
CA ASP A 412 25.84 27.10 13.44
C ASP A 412 24.86 28.18 13.92
N LEU A 413 24.11 27.87 14.98
CA LEU A 413 23.14 28.76 15.61
C LEU A 413 23.64 29.19 16.98
N ILE A 414 23.29 30.40 17.42
CA ILE A 414 23.53 30.87 18.79
C ILE A 414 22.30 31.51 19.40
N ILE A 415 22.20 31.49 20.72
CA ILE A 415 21.27 32.36 21.45
C ILE A 415 21.96 33.72 21.61
N SER A 416 21.35 34.78 21.08
CA SER A 416 21.93 36.13 21.00
C SER A 416 21.43 37.05 22.12
N GLU A 417 20.17 36.89 22.54
CA GLU A 417 19.55 37.74 23.57
C GLU A 417 18.58 36.92 24.45
N VAL A 418 18.50 37.26 25.75
CA VAL A 418 17.56 36.66 26.70
C VAL A 418 16.95 37.73 27.63
N MET A 419 15.61 37.86 27.59
CA MET A 419 14.82 38.64 28.55
C MET A 419 14.13 37.69 29.53
N ALA A 420 14.79 37.43 30.66
CA ALA A 420 14.27 36.56 31.71
C ALA A 420 13.37 37.29 32.75
N ASN A 421 13.51 38.61 32.90
CA ASN A 421 12.86 39.39 33.96
C ASN A 421 12.32 40.72 33.41
N PRO A 422 11.21 40.73 32.65
CA PRO A 422 10.57 41.96 32.21
C PRO A 422 10.09 42.79 33.42
N GLN A 423 10.18 44.11 33.34
CA GLN A 423 9.68 45.02 34.39
C GLN A 423 8.44 45.80 33.93
N ALA A 424 8.30 46.04 32.62
CA ALA A 424 7.14 46.74 32.05
C ALA A 424 5.87 45.87 32.03
N VAL A 425 6.03 44.54 32.02
CA VAL A 425 4.95 43.54 32.01
C VAL A 425 5.33 42.33 32.88
N SER A 426 4.40 41.39 33.08
CA SER A 426 4.67 40.16 33.85
C SER A 426 5.45 39.12 33.05
N ASP A 427 6.33 38.40 33.74
CA ASP A 427 7.09 37.22 33.34
C ASP A 427 6.28 36.26 32.44
N SER A 428 5.03 35.93 32.84
CA SER A 428 4.16 35.00 32.11
C SER A 428 3.73 35.44 30.71
N THR A 429 4.04 36.68 30.30
CA THR A 429 3.78 37.21 28.95
C THR A 429 4.97 37.93 28.33
N GLY A 430 5.90 38.47 29.13
CA GLY A 430 7.03 39.28 28.66
C GLY A 430 8.40 38.61 28.65
N GLU A 431 8.53 37.35 29.05
CA GLU A 431 9.74 36.57 28.81
C GLU A 431 9.90 36.26 27.31
N TRP A 432 11.13 36.37 26.81
CA TRP A 432 11.51 36.01 25.45
C TRP A 432 13.02 35.74 25.33
N LEU A 433 13.40 35.08 24.25
CA LEU A 433 14.78 34.80 23.86
C LEU A 433 14.94 34.94 22.34
N GLU A 434 16.16 35.14 21.88
CA GLU A 434 16.49 35.33 20.47
C GLU A 434 17.57 34.34 20.02
N ILE A 435 17.42 33.84 18.79
CA ILE A 435 18.37 32.97 18.11
C ILE A 435 18.94 33.74 16.90
N PHE A 436 20.25 33.65 16.68
CA PHE A 436 20.95 34.17 15.51
C PHE A 436 21.62 33.02 14.73
N ASN A 437 21.54 33.08 13.40
CA ASN A 437 22.17 32.09 12.52
C ASN A 437 23.55 32.58 12.02
N ARG A 438 24.61 31.94 12.50
CA ARG A 438 26.01 32.19 12.07
C ARG A 438 26.40 31.37 10.84
N GLY A 439 25.68 30.27 10.60
CA GLY A 439 25.91 29.36 9.49
C GLY A 439 25.63 29.99 8.13
N THR A 440 26.09 29.32 7.08
CA THR A 440 25.94 29.75 5.67
C THR A 440 24.65 29.27 5.02
N GLN A 441 23.85 28.45 5.73
CA GLN A 441 22.59 27.86 5.23
C GLN A 441 21.40 28.27 6.10
N SER A 442 20.21 28.31 5.50
CA SER A 442 18.96 28.50 6.24
C SER A 442 18.59 27.25 7.04
N VAL A 443 18.12 27.41 8.28
CA VAL A 443 17.77 26.30 9.18
C VAL A 443 16.28 26.34 9.51
N ASP A 444 15.55 25.24 9.36
CA ASP A 444 14.17 25.10 9.88
C ASP A 444 14.20 24.49 11.29
N LEU A 445 13.70 25.25 12.27
CA LEU A 445 13.62 24.85 13.68
C LEU A 445 12.35 24.04 14.02
N ASN A 446 11.47 23.79 13.06
CA ASN A 446 10.28 22.98 13.32
C ASN A 446 10.66 21.53 13.71
N GLY A 447 10.09 21.03 14.81
CA GLY A 447 10.43 19.74 15.41
C GLY A 447 11.65 19.74 16.34
N TRP A 448 12.30 20.90 16.53
CA TRP A 448 13.40 21.07 17.50
C TRP A 448 12.84 21.32 18.91
N THR A 449 13.68 21.16 19.93
CA THR A 449 13.31 21.34 21.34
C THR A 449 14.10 22.47 21.98
N LEU A 450 13.39 23.43 22.58
CA LEU A 450 13.92 24.30 23.63
C LEU A 450 13.79 23.58 24.98
N ARG A 451 14.81 23.65 25.82
CA ARG A 451 14.74 23.16 27.21
C ARG A 451 15.77 23.84 28.10
N ASP A 452 15.65 23.61 29.39
CA ASP A 452 16.70 23.79 30.40
C ASP A 452 17.36 22.44 30.76
N ASN A 453 18.02 22.37 31.93
CA ASN A 453 18.57 21.14 32.49
C ASN A 453 17.64 20.45 33.52
N ASP A 454 16.45 20.98 33.81
CA ASP A 454 15.46 20.38 34.70
C ASP A 454 14.35 19.60 33.95
N SER A 455 13.07 19.87 34.20
CA SER A 455 11.92 19.20 33.57
C SER A 455 11.28 20.01 32.45
N ASP A 456 11.58 21.31 32.34
CA ASP A 456 10.79 22.21 31.52
C ASP A 456 11.35 22.25 30.07
N LEU A 457 10.47 21.97 29.12
CA LEU A 457 10.81 21.85 27.71
C LEU A 457 9.64 22.24 26.81
N HIS A 458 9.98 22.77 25.65
CA HIS A 458 9.02 23.14 24.61
C HIS A 458 9.48 22.62 23.25
N LEU A 459 8.73 21.65 22.72
CA LEU A 459 8.85 21.21 21.33
C LEU A 459 8.33 22.33 20.41
N ILE A 460 9.20 22.83 19.52
CA ILE A 460 8.84 23.76 18.47
C ILE A 460 7.95 23.02 17.47
N ASN A 461 6.70 23.46 17.35
CA ASN A 461 5.71 22.89 16.43
C ASN A 461 5.05 24.02 15.66
N ALA A 462 5.78 24.52 14.66
CA ALA A 462 5.33 25.57 13.77
C ALA A 462 4.72 24.93 12.51
N ALA A 463 3.39 24.93 12.41
CA ALA A 463 2.66 24.26 11.33
C ALA A 463 2.97 24.78 9.89
N GLY A 464 3.76 25.85 9.74
CA GLY A 464 4.26 26.38 8.46
C GLY A 464 5.78 26.28 8.28
N GLY A 465 6.51 25.65 9.21
CA GLY A 465 7.97 25.76 9.37
C GLY A 465 8.36 26.96 10.26
N LEU A 466 9.59 26.95 10.78
CA LEU A 466 10.19 28.06 11.53
C LEU A 466 11.63 28.28 11.05
N VAL A 467 11.77 28.95 9.91
CA VAL A 467 13.05 29.07 9.19
C VAL A 467 13.82 30.33 9.58
N ILE A 468 15.10 30.18 9.93
CA ILE A 468 16.06 31.26 10.15
C ILE A 468 17.13 31.25 9.05
N ALA A 469 17.24 32.34 8.28
CA ALA A 469 18.22 32.46 7.20
C ALA A 469 19.61 32.89 7.74
N PRO A 470 20.71 32.71 6.97
CA PRO A 470 22.04 33.17 7.37
C PRO A 470 22.06 34.64 7.77
N ARG A 471 22.66 34.94 8.92
CA ARG A 471 22.76 36.28 9.53
C ARG A 471 21.43 36.97 9.88
N GLU A 472 20.32 36.24 9.90
CA GLU A 472 19.05 36.72 10.44
C GLU A 472 18.88 36.33 11.92
N PHE A 473 17.92 36.99 12.58
CA PHE A 473 17.50 36.74 13.95
C PHE A 473 16.10 36.12 13.98
N LEU A 474 15.78 35.38 15.05
CA LEU A 474 14.46 34.83 15.27
C LEU A 474 14.09 34.97 16.76
N VAL A 475 12.96 35.64 17.03
CA VAL A 475 12.50 35.97 18.39
C VAL A 475 11.42 34.99 18.84
N LEU A 476 11.67 34.31 19.96
CA LEU A 476 10.74 33.37 20.57
C LEU A 476 10.25 33.97 21.88
N ALA A 477 8.92 34.06 22.08
CA ALA A 477 8.33 34.74 23.25
C ALA A 477 7.16 33.97 23.87
N ARG A 478 6.75 34.34 25.09
CA ARG A 478 5.59 33.73 25.77
C ARG A 478 4.21 34.20 25.31
N SER A 479 4.15 35.33 24.60
CA SER A 479 2.90 35.88 24.08
C SER A 479 3.15 36.64 22.78
N GLY A 480 2.28 36.43 21.79
CA GLY A 480 2.27 37.19 20.53
C GLY A 480 1.39 38.45 20.57
N ASP A 481 0.70 38.71 21.68
CA ASP A 481 -0.06 39.95 21.85
C ASP A 481 0.88 41.08 22.32
N LEU A 482 1.29 41.90 21.36
CA LEU A 482 2.11 43.11 21.50
C LEU A 482 1.67 44.05 22.62
N ALA A 483 0.37 44.09 22.97
CA ALA A 483 -0.13 44.93 24.05
C ALA A 483 0.14 44.35 25.46
N SER A 484 0.40 43.04 25.54
CA SER A 484 0.55 42.28 26.79
C SER A 484 1.98 41.79 27.06
N ASN A 485 2.80 41.66 26.01
CA ASN A 485 4.14 41.09 26.06
C ASN A 485 5.27 42.14 26.20
N GLY A 486 4.91 43.40 26.42
CA GLY A 486 5.88 44.50 26.51
C GLY A 486 6.23 45.15 25.17
N GLY A 487 5.64 44.72 24.05
CA GLY A 487 5.88 45.25 22.70
C GLY A 487 6.88 44.44 21.87
N VAL A 488 7.08 43.16 22.22
CA VAL A 488 7.98 42.23 21.51
C VAL A 488 7.29 41.70 20.25
N ASN A 489 7.87 41.89 19.07
CA ASN A 489 7.40 41.22 17.87
C ASN A 489 8.02 39.82 17.79
N ALA A 490 7.25 38.79 18.13
CA ALA A 490 7.73 37.42 18.21
C ALA A 490 7.40 36.62 16.93
N ASP A 491 8.39 35.87 16.44
CA ASP A 491 8.27 34.99 15.29
C ASP A 491 7.68 33.62 15.68
N TYR A 492 7.89 33.20 16.93
CA TYR A 492 7.31 31.97 17.48
C TYR A 492 6.91 32.12 18.96
N ILE A 493 5.82 31.44 19.34
CA ILE A 493 5.26 31.51 20.71
C ILE A 493 5.48 30.20 21.45
N TYR A 494 6.22 30.25 22.57
CA TYR A 494 6.42 29.11 23.46
C TYR A 494 5.52 29.18 24.70
N SER A 495 5.24 28.02 25.30
CA SER A 495 4.23 27.90 26.37
C SER A 495 4.57 26.94 27.52
N SER A 496 5.55 26.05 27.32
CA SER A 496 5.93 24.98 28.26
C SER A 496 7.38 25.09 28.74
N PHE A 497 7.96 26.26 28.52
CA PHE A 497 9.30 26.67 28.93
C PHE A 497 9.16 28.02 29.65
N VAL A 498 9.99 28.26 30.67
CA VAL A 498 9.93 29.44 31.54
C VAL A 498 11.35 29.91 31.77
N LEU A 499 11.57 31.23 31.84
CA LEU A 499 12.90 31.79 32.11
C LEU A 499 12.99 32.26 33.56
N ALA A 500 13.73 31.54 34.40
CA ALA A 500 13.83 31.85 35.81
C ALA A 500 14.58 33.17 36.08
N ASN A 501 13.99 34.03 36.91
CA ASN A 501 14.49 35.34 37.34
C ASN A 501 15.83 35.35 38.13
N SER A 502 16.69 34.32 38.08
CA SER A 502 17.96 34.37 38.84
C SER A 502 19.07 33.42 38.40
N VAL A 503 18.73 32.20 37.96
CA VAL A 503 19.64 31.16 37.49
C VAL A 503 18.82 30.29 36.54
N ASP A 504 19.28 30.11 35.31
CA ASP A 504 18.64 29.21 34.36
C ASP A 504 19.59 28.81 33.21
N GLU A 505 19.15 27.84 32.41
CA GLU A 505 19.82 27.39 31.21
C GLU A 505 18.86 27.36 30.01
N VAL A 506 19.24 27.96 28.88
CA VAL A 506 18.50 27.84 27.62
C VAL A 506 19.32 26.97 26.68
N VAL A 507 18.75 25.86 26.23
CA VAL A 507 19.39 24.87 25.36
C VAL A 507 18.52 24.60 24.14
N LEU A 508 19.12 24.68 22.95
CA LEU A 508 18.46 24.38 21.67
C LEU A 508 18.97 23.04 21.11
N ILE A 509 18.04 22.12 20.84
CA ILE A 509 18.33 20.74 20.43
C ILE A 509 17.51 20.39 19.18
N ASP A 510 18.14 19.76 18.20
CA ASP A 510 17.45 19.33 16.98
C ASP A 510 16.58 18.07 17.17
N SER A 511 15.87 17.69 16.11
CA SER A 511 15.00 16.50 16.09
C SER A 511 15.76 15.16 16.21
N GLN A 512 17.10 15.16 16.08
CA GLN A 512 17.97 13.99 16.28
C GLN A 512 18.53 13.92 17.71
N GLY A 513 18.36 14.97 18.51
CA GLY A 513 18.86 15.07 19.87
C GLY A 513 20.26 15.70 20.00
N ILE A 514 20.76 16.37 18.95
CA ILE A 514 22.03 17.09 18.98
C ILE A 514 21.80 18.49 19.55
N GLU A 515 22.61 18.87 20.53
CA GLU A 515 22.65 20.21 21.11
C GLU A 515 23.48 21.14 20.23
N HIS A 516 22.83 22.16 19.67
CA HIS A 516 23.47 23.14 18.77
C HIS A 516 23.95 24.38 19.52
N THR A 517 23.20 24.84 20.53
CA THR A 517 23.61 25.98 21.34
C THR A 517 23.01 25.99 22.74
N ARG A 518 23.70 26.70 23.64
CA ARG A 518 23.42 26.77 25.08
C ARG A 518 23.90 28.10 25.65
N VAL A 519 23.07 28.72 26.49
CA VAL A 519 23.48 29.77 27.43
C VAL A 519 23.06 29.38 28.84
N ASN A 520 23.94 29.55 29.82
CA ASN A 520 23.65 29.29 31.24
C ASN A 520 23.81 30.61 32.00
N TYR A 521 22.70 31.29 32.34
CA TYR A 521 22.76 32.62 32.94
C TYR A 521 22.55 32.57 34.45
N THR A 522 23.28 33.43 35.18
CA THR A 522 23.09 33.60 36.64
C THR A 522 23.20 35.06 37.03
N SER A 523 22.44 35.47 38.04
CA SER A 523 22.49 36.79 38.67
C SER A 523 23.86 37.17 39.29
N GLY A 524 24.82 36.25 39.33
CA GLY A 524 26.19 36.50 39.79
C GLY A 524 27.26 36.48 38.68
N SER A 525 26.92 36.02 37.47
CA SER A 525 27.87 35.91 36.34
C SER A 525 27.42 36.63 35.08
N PHE A 526 26.12 36.81 34.87
CA PHE A 526 25.55 37.53 33.73
C PHE A 526 25.17 38.97 34.10
N PRO A 527 25.12 39.88 33.12
CA PRO A 527 24.88 41.31 33.30
C PRO A 527 23.39 41.62 33.50
N TYR A 528 22.80 40.97 34.50
CA TYR A 528 21.37 40.77 34.68
C TYR A 528 20.72 41.83 35.60
N SER A 529 19.57 42.39 35.18
CA SER A 529 18.71 43.22 36.04
C SER A 529 17.27 43.24 35.55
N ALA A 530 16.32 43.56 36.44
CA ALA A 530 14.89 43.62 36.08
C ALA A 530 14.63 44.72 35.02
N GLY A 531 13.89 44.36 33.97
CA GLY A 531 13.58 45.19 32.82
C GLY A 531 14.74 45.37 31.83
N VAL A 532 15.76 44.51 31.89
CA VAL A 532 16.95 44.57 31.02
C VAL A 532 17.36 43.17 30.62
N SER A 533 17.34 42.87 29.32
CA SER A 533 17.86 41.63 28.77
C SER A 533 19.39 41.55 28.85
N CYS A 534 19.90 40.33 28.80
CA CYS A 534 21.29 40.05 28.51
C CYS A 534 21.42 39.90 26.99
N GLU A 535 22.31 40.67 26.35
CA GLU A 535 22.64 40.62 24.92
C GLU A 535 24.09 40.12 24.76
N ILE A 536 24.39 39.34 23.72
CA ILE A 536 25.77 39.00 23.36
C ILE A 536 26.46 40.21 22.69
N SER A 537 27.70 40.52 23.09
CA SER A 537 28.47 41.64 22.52
C SER A 537 29.30 41.28 21.27
N ASP A 538 29.40 39.99 20.96
CA ASP A 538 30.10 39.46 19.78
C ASP A 538 29.35 38.22 19.27
N LEU A 539 28.59 38.40 18.18
CA LEU A 539 27.83 37.32 17.54
C LEU A 539 28.73 36.23 16.94
N LEU A 540 30.03 36.48 16.75
CA LEU A 540 31.01 35.50 16.26
C LEU A 540 31.91 34.92 17.38
N ALA A 541 31.55 35.14 18.66
CA ALA A 541 32.29 34.59 19.79
C ALA A 541 32.46 33.06 19.68
N ALA A 542 33.71 32.59 19.79
CA ALA A 542 34.03 31.17 19.69
C ALA A 542 33.36 30.31 20.80
N THR A 543 33.01 30.93 21.92
CA THR A 543 32.27 30.32 23.04
C THR A 543 31.11 31.23 23.43
N PRO A 544 29.97 31.18 22.73
CA PRO A 544 28.86 32.12 22.93
C PRO A 544 28.19 31.96 24.31
N GLY A 545 28.33 30.80 24.97
CA GLY A 545 27.87 30.58 26.35
C GLY A 545 28.80 31.12 27.46
N ASP A 546 29.93 31.75 27.13
CA ASP A 546 30.83 32.36 28.13
C ASP A 546 30.23 33.69 28.64
N PRO A 547 29.97 33.85 29.96
CA PRO A 547 29.43 35.10 30.51
C PRO A 547 30.27 36.35 30.15
N ALA A 548 31.56 36.20 29.83
CA ALA A 548 32.44 37.31 29.47
C ALA A 548 32.08 38.00 28.13
N VAL A 549 31.30 37.36 27.26
CA VAL A 549 30.83 37.97 25.99
C VAL A 549 29.41 38.52 26.06
N TRP A 550 28.77 38.54 27.23
CA TRP A 550 27.42 39.09 27.43
C TRP A 550 27.45 40.46 28.11
N VAL A 551 26.57 41.36 27.69
CA VAL A 551 26.38 42.71 28.23
C VAL A 551 24.91 42.99 28.55
N SER A 552 24.65 43.98 29.41
CA SER A 552 23.28 44.46 29.65
C SER A 552 22.81 45.26 28.44
N ALA A 553 21.60 45.00 27.96
CA ALA A 553 20.97 45.82 26.93
C ALA A 553 21.00 47.33 27.24
N GLN A 554 21.29 48.15 26.23
CA GLN A 554 21.35 49.61 26.35
C GLN A 554 20.23 50.33 25.60
N GLN A 555 19.57 49.65 24.66
CA GLN A 555 18.45 50.18 23.90
C GLN A 555 17.13 49.90 24.62
N SER A 556 16.24 50.89 24.71
CA SER A 556 14.88 50.66 25.20
C SER A 556 13.95 50.28 24.04
N PHE A 557 13.07 49.31 24.27
CA PHE A 557 12.08 48.84 23.31
C PHE A 557 10.65 48.87 23.90
N GLY A 558 9.65 48.81 23.02
CA GLY A 558 8.25 48.61 23.37
C GLY A 558 7.73 49.50 24.50
N SER A 559 7.34 48.87 25.62
CA SER A 559 6.74 49.51 26.79
C SER A 559 7.75 50.11 27.79
N GLY A 560 9.06 50.06 27.53
CA GLY A 560 10.09 50.75 28.31
C GLY A 560 11.11 49.87 29.04
N ASP A 561 11.09 48.55 28.82
CA ASP A 561 12.21 47.67 29.15
C ASP A 561 13.36 47.88 28.14
N PHE A 562 14.53 47.29 28.42
CA PHE A 562 15.74 47.38 27.62
C PHE A 562 16.07 46.03 26.98
N GLY A 563 16.41 46.06 25.69
CA GLY A 563 16.62 44.92 24.81
C GLY A 563 16.47 45.27 23.33
N SER A 564 16.79 44.33 22.44
CA SER A 564 16.91 44.56 21.00
C SER A 564 16.16 43.57 20.08
N PRO A 565 14.97 43.04 20.45
CA PRO A 565 14.35 41.89 19.79
C PRO A 565 14.26 42.03 18.27
N GLY A 566 14.89 41.09 17.57
CA GLY A 566 14.99 40.99 16.11
C GLY A 566 16.18 41.75 15.52
N ASN A 567 17.20 42.13 16.29
CA ASN A 567 18.29 43.03 15.85
C ASN A 567 19.63 42.71 16.53
N GLU A 568 20.73 43.31 16.04
CA GLU A 568 22.09 43.09 16.55
C GLU A 568 22.38 43.63 17.97
N GLY A 569 21.51 44.49 18.52
CA GLY A 569 21.64 45.01 19.88
C GLY A 569 22.98 45.68 20.19
N SER A 570 23.60 45.24 21.29
CA SER A 570 24.94 45.65 21.72
C SER A 570 26.07 44.89 21.01
N ALA A 571 25.77 43.93 20.13
CA ALA A 571 26.79 43.28 19.33
C ALA A 571 27.33 44.23 18.25
N THR A 572 28.63 44.15 17.98
CA THR A 572 29.15 44.69 16.72
C THR A 572 29.07 43.60 15.66
N LEU A 573 28.11 43.65 14.74
CA LEU A 573 28.27 42.89 13.50
C LEU A 573 29.55 43.40 12.80
N PRO A 574 30.56 42.55 12.54
CA PRO A 574 31.54 42.91 11.53
C PRO A 574 30.77 43.09 10.21
N PRO A 575 31.13 44.10 9.39
CA PRO A 575 30.56 44.23 8.06
C PRO A 575 30.69 42.89 7.34
N PRO A 576 29.72 42.53 6.47
CA PRO A 576 29.80 41.27 5.72
C PRO A 576 31.19 41.17 5.08
N THR A 577 31.76 39.96 5.12
CA THR A 577 32.96 39.64 4.35
C THR A 577 32.72 40.11 2.93
N THR A 578 33.52 41.07 2.47
CA THR A 578 33.29 41.74 1.19
C THR A 578 33.32 40.72 0.07
N ASN A 579 32.37 40.83 -0.85
CA ASN A 579 31.85 39.77 -1.74
C ASN A 579 32.82 39.21 -2.79
N ASN A 580 34.13 39.46 -2.66
CA ASN A 580 35.14 39.22 -3.68
C ASN A 580 36.15 38.12 -3.32
N ASP A 581 35.95 37.38 -2.23
CA ASP A 581 36.79 36.22 -1.90
C ASP A 581 36.27 34.97 -2.61
N PHE A 582 37.01 34.44 -3.58
CA PHE A 582 36.63 33.29 -4.41
C PHE A 582 37.78 32.29 -4.60
N LEU A 583 37.51 31.16 -5.26
CA LEU A 583 38.52 30.24 -5.77
C LEU A 583 38.52 30.29 -7.29
N ARG A 584 39.66 30.63 -7.90
CA ARG A 584 39.78 30.67 -9.36
C ARG A 584 39.69 29.24 -9.89
N GLY A 585 38.84 29.05 -10.90
CA GLY A 585 38.51 27.74 -11.46
C GLY A 585 37.42 26.96 -10.70
N ASP A 586 36.71 27.60 -9.76
CA ASP A 586 35.52 27.07 -9.07
C ASP A 586 34.30 28.00 -9.34
N PRO A 587 33.82 28.12 -10.59
CA PRO A 587 32.63 28.89 -10.94
C PRO A 587 31.34 28.34 -10.34
N ASN A 588 31.33 27.09 -9.85
CA ASN A 588 30.15 26.47 -9.28
C ASN A 588 29.99 26.82 -7.77
N GLY A 589 31.11 27.12 -7.08
CA GLY A 589 31.17 27.54 -5.68
C GLY A 589 31.21 26.40 -4.65
N ASP A 590 31.55 25.16 -5.04
CA ASP A 590 31.57 23.99 -4.16
C ASP A 590 32.87 23.83 -3.35
N GLY A 591 33.87 24.67 -3.61
CA GLY A 591 35.16 24.68 -2.92
C GLY A 591 36.23 23.82 -3.60
N THR A 592 35.94 23.20 -4.74
CA THR A 592 36.86 22.37 -5.51
C THR A 592 36.91 22.77 -6.97
N THR A 593 38.01 22.42 -7.66
CA THR A 593 38.11 22.56 -9.12
C THR A 593 38.10 21.16 -9.73
N ASP A 594 36.99 20.80 -10.34
CA ASP A 594 36.73 19.47 -10.91
C ASP A 594 36.08 19.52 -12.30
N ILE A 595 35.55 18.40 -12.80
CA ILE A 595 34.98 18.33 -14.15
C ILE A 595 33.65 19.08 -14.32
N SER A 596 32.97 19.42 -13.23
CA SER A 596 31.71 20.17 -13.23
C SER A 596 31.90 21.65 -13.59
N ASP A 597 33.04 22.24 -13.25
CA ASP A 597 33.37 23.64 -13.53
C ASP A 597 33.43 24.01 -15.02
N PRO A 598 34.22 23.30 -15.87
CA PRO A 598 34.18 23.55 -17.30
C PRO A 598 32.81 23.17 -17.91
N ILE A 599 32.01 22.30 -17.29
CA ILE A 599 30.63 22.03 -17.76
C ILE A 599 29.74 23.25 -17.51
N LEU A 600 29.69 23.78 -16.28
CA LEU A 600 28.92 24.98 -15.93
C LEU A 600 29.33 26.18 -16.79
N LEU A 601 30.63 26.36 -17.00
CA LEU A 601 31.16 27.43 -17.85
C LEU A 601 30.76 27.27 -19.32
N LEU A 602 30.83 26.06 -19.88
CA LEU A 602 30.33 25.80 -21.24
C LEU A 602 28.80 26.00 -21.34
N GLU A 603 28.05 25.62 -20.30
CA GLU A 603 26.61 25.86 -20.21
C GLU A 603 26.26 27.35 -20.16
N PHE A 604 27.04 28.17 -19.47
CA PHE A 604 26.94 29.63 -19.51
C PHE A 604 27.27 30.19 -20.91
N LEU A 605 28.40 29.80 -21.49
CA LEU A 605 28.85 30.29 -22.80
C LEU A 605 27.91 29.91 -23.95
N PHE A 606 27.20 28.78 -23.85
CA PHE A 606 26.20 28.34 -24.84
C PHE A 606 24.75 28.68 -24.45
N GLY A 607 24.52 29.38 -23.33
CA GLY A 607 23.23 29.97 -22.96
C GLY A 607 22.23 29.02 -22.28
N SER A 608 22.69 27.88 -21.76
CA SER A 608 21.92 27.04 -20.83
C SER A 608 21.85 27.68 -19.42
N VAL A 609 22.88 28.44 -19.03
CA VAL A 609 22.93 29.24 -17.80
C VAL A 609 23.00 30.72 -18.16
N SER A 610 22.21 31.56 -17.50
CA SER A 610 22.02 32.97 -17.87
C SER A 610 22.98 33.95 -17.17
N ALA A 611 23.59 33.55 -16.06
CA ALA A 611 24.59 34.29 -15.30
C ALA A 611 25.38 33.32 -14.41
N LEU A 612 26.65 33.63 -14.15
CA LEU A 612 27.45 32.97 -13.11
C LEU A 612 27.36 33.79 -11.82
N THR A 613 27.48 33.12 -10.67
CA THR A 613 27.47 33.72 -9.33
C THR A 613 28.74 34.52 -9.05
N CYS A 614 29.88 34.04 -9.56
CA CYS A 614 31.19 34.66 -9.39
C CYS A 614 31.99 34.56 -10.71
N PRO A 615 31.76 35.47 -11.68
CA PRO A 615 32.57 35.63 -12.88
C PRO A 615 34.09 35.53 -12.69
N ASP A 616 34.67 36.05 -11.60
CA ASP A 616 36.13 35.97 -11.36
C ASP A 616 36.61 34.51 -11.17
N ALA A 617 35.76 33.67 -10.57
CA ALA A 617 36.04 32.24 -10.42
C ALA A 617 35.97 31.48 -11.76
N ALA A 618 35.24 32.03 -12.74
CA ALA A 618 35.05 31.44 -14.06
C ALA A 618 36.15 31.82 -15.07
N ASP A 619 36.82 32.95 -14.85
CA ASP A 619 38.04 33.33 -15.58
C ASP A 619 39.20 32.51 -15.03
N ALA A 620 39.27 31.27 -15.49
CA ALA A 620 40.25 30.29 -15.06
C ALA A 620 41.66 30.61 -15.56
N ASN A 621 41.76 31.41 -16.63
CA ASN A 621 43.03 31.73 -17.29
C ASN A 621 43.63 33.10 -16.88
N ASP A 622 42.84 33.96 -16.21
CA ASP A 622 43.20 35.27 -15.64
C ASP A 622 43.54 36.30 -16.75
N ASP A 623 42.72 36.36 -17.82
CA ASP A 623 42.85 37.33 -18.93
C ASP A 623 41.80 38.45 -19.00
N GLY A 624 40.78 38.38 -18.15
CA GLY A 624 39.68 39.33 -17.99
C GLY A 624 38.52 39.15 -18.96
N ASN A 625 38.42 38.01 -19.65
CA ASN A 625 37.34 37.70 -20.60
C ASN A 625 36.84 36.27 -20.41
N LEU A 626 35.56 36.10 -20.05
CA LEU A 626 34.93 34.77 -20.03
C LEU A 626 34.66 34.26 -21.46
N ASP A 627 35.49 33.34 -21.93
CA ASP A 627 35.26 32.64 -23.21
C ASP A 627 35.62 31.14 -23.19
N ILE A 628 35.59 30.49 -24.36
CA ILE A 628 35.84 29.05 -24.46
C ILE A 628 37.27 28.64 -24.08
N SER A 629 38.21 29.59 -24.05
CA SER A 629 39.59 29.36 -23.63
C SER A 629 39.71 29.00 -22.15
N ASP A 630 38.87 29.56 -21.28
CA ASP A 630 38.80 29.21 -19.85
C ASP A 630 38.38 27.77 -19.61
N ALA A 631 37.32 27.33 -20.30
CA ALA A 631 36.87 25.94 -20.24
C ALA A 631 37.94 24.98 -20.76
N ILE A 632 38.69 25.37 -21.80
CA ILE A 632 39.85 24.61 -22.30
C ILE A 632 40.99 24.59 -21.27
N PHE A 633 41.24 25.72 -20.58
CA PHE A 633 42.28 25.87 -19.57
C PHE A 633 42.01 24.97 -18.35
N LEU A 634 40.77 24.94 -17.85
CA LEU A 634 40.33 24.02 -16.80
C LEU A 634 40.51 22.55 -17.23
N LEU A 635 40.07 22.18 -18.45
CA LEU A 635 40.24 20.82 -18.94
C LEU A 635 41.73 20.42 -19.10
N GLN A 636 42.61 21.36 -19.46
CA GLN A 636 44.06 21.14 -19.49
C GLN A 636 44.66 20.99 -18.08
N TYR A 637 44.21 21.80 -17.12
CA TYR A 637 44.59 21.65 -15.71
C TYR A 637 44.21 20.26 -15.18
N LEU A 638 42.95 19.85 -15.37
CA LEU A 638 42.38 18.61 -14.83
C LEU A 638 42.97 17.33 -15.46
N PHE A 639 43.16 17.30 -16.79
CA PHE A 639 43.51 16.06 -17.51
C PHE A 639 44.97 15.99 -17.98
N GLU A 640 45.63 17.12 -18.24
CA GLU A 640 47.02 17.14 -18.70
C GLU A 640 48.00 17.59 -17.61
N GLY A 641 47.56 18.38 -16.62
CA GLY A 641 48.42 18.98 -15.60
C GLY A 641 49.51 19.90 -16.20
N SER A 642 49.28 20.38 -17.43
CA SER A 642 50.25 21.14 -18.24
C SER A 642 50.22 22.64 -17.95
N VAL A 643 49.16 23.10 -17.28
CA VAL A 643 48.93 24.47 -16.81
C VAL A 643 48.66 24.47 -15.30
N ALA A 644 48.77 25.64 -14.66
CA ALA A 644 48.42 25.83 -13.25
C ALA A 644 47.50 27.04 -13.14
N ILE A 645 46.44 26.93 -12.35
CA ILE A 645 45.45 28.00 -12.17
C ILE A 645 46.07 29.15 -11.38
N PRO A 646 45.92 30.41 -11.85
CA PRO A 646 46.35 31.61 -11.10
C PRO A 646 45.63 31.73 -9.75
N ALA A 647 46.22 32.46 -8.80
CA ALA A 647 45.57 32.69 -7.51
C ALA A 647 44.27 33.51 -7.68
N PRO A 648 43.26 33.38 -6.80
CA PRO A 648 43.22 32.58 -5.56
C PRO A 648 43.01 31.07 -5.79
N VAL A 649 43.82 30.22 -5.15
CA VAL A 649 43.68 28.75 -5.22
C VAL A 649 43.93 28.09 -3.86
N GLY A 650 43.14 27.07 -3.50
CA GLY A 650 43.27 26.29 -2.26
C GLY A 650 42.83 27.02 -0.98
N THR A 651 42.60 28.33 -1.02
CA THR A 651 41.88 29.09 0.00
C THR A 651 41.22 30.28 -0.70
N PRO A 652 39.92 30.55 -0.47
CA PRO A 652 39.26 31.70 -1.07
C PRO A 652 39.98 33.02 -0.74
N GLY A 653 40.00 33.95 -1.70
CA GLY A 653 40.63 35.25 -1.52
C GLY A 653 40.32 36.22 -2.66
N PRO A 654 40.74 37.48 -2.55
CA PRO A 654 40.38 38.53 -3.50
C PRO A 654 41.17 38.39 -4.80
N ASP A 655 40.60 38.89 -5.90
CA ASP A 655 41.28 38.86 -7.20
C ASP A 655 42.64 39.61 -7.15
N PRO A 656 43.78 38.93 -7.42
CA PRO A 656 45.08 39.58 -7.51
C PRO A 656 45.26 40.45 -8.76
N THR A 657 44.44 40.27 -9.80
CA THR A 657 44.48 41.00 -11.07
C THR A 657 43.14 41.73 -11.34
N PRO A 658 43.03 43.02 -10.96
CA PRO A 658 41.75 43.72 -11.07
C PRO A 658 41.35 44.02 -12.52
N ASP A 659 40.17 43.57 -12.93
CA ASP A 659 39.59 43.81 -14.26
C ASP A 659 38.17 44.43 -14.22
N SER A 660 37.21 43.88 -14.98
CA SER A 660 35.80 44.30 -15.04
C SER A 660 34.79 43.18 -14.76
N LEU A 661 35.28 41.97 -14.50
CA LEU A 661 34.54 40.89 -13.87
C LEU A 661 34.35 41.25 -12.38
N GLY A 662 33.64 40.39 -11.66
CA GLY A 662 33.42 40.58 -10.25
C GLY A 662 32.60 39.46 -9.64
N CYS A 663 32.62 39.42 -8.32
CA CYS A 663 31.69 38.69 -7.46
C CYS A 663 31.07 39.72 -6.49
#